data_AF-A0A6G8RW08-F1
#
_entry.id   AF-A0A6G8RW08-F1
#
_cell.length_a   1.000
_cell.length_b   1.000
_cell.length_c   1.000
_cell.angle_alpha   90.00
_cell.angle_beta   90.00
_cell.angle_gamma   90.00
#
_symmetry.space_group_name_H-M   'P 1'
#
loop_
_entity.id
_entity.type
_entity.pdbx_description
1 polymer ?
#
loop_
_entity_poly.entity_id
_entity_poly.type
_entity_poly.pdbx_seq_one_letter_code
_entity_poly.pdbx_strand_id
1 'polypeptide(L)'
;MDLDVEKIQIQNHQQTAQKLLELSPTLKQIFQDQWFYVWSLTPDNLFVVHEEQQKITIADGLVQVNIAEENPHLIEFSTPHPNISVQKIADFVFNDIHFFLNSSNTVDALFLQSKVQIFRQIIVESVFEWVDGENRVEQYLYNLTEQEAECIDQLMIEAGYYNVSYLKNYAGLGQAIPLHVEVNIKHLCLINSIIGESFLAIQKVIPAYEHFCLSAQAFIPAYIYRIMQITMPERYCLADLLQHQQDYDLLRHHAQENPHLLGFARRIKRGYWQYQDIFSKDIFLEPDHEYWDDQFGLNNSHEKSERTLNYPICYLKRTVNWLFRQDQIVNDWISQHIDDANVRMTMIALSFLHTTPYPPHVILATLKYFKSSSARLFVQECAKFALRNDWIKHTHVKTHDPFISNQSKAVSDDQHGCQDIPANVLYVEEWLQIFHKQVALDPKIAKQVFKHINRVIQAFIQYLNDIVQNIPADLIQFIEPETQQSPFFFHSLKKHQLEVQDFRSLFKHQHRYLNQNMGIFESYVADYLIDLFQRQPNIAKNVTWTGLYQKAIKWHEQVYLEDTLNQLRRRVNVDEWPSVTHQKPIQYDAWIFSELNSLKQIINESLVYKHCLALSYTELIVDGGYAAFHMASLDDEHLHLTLGCYLKNKQLHFDQLRFANNEKASEEIEEIAQKFIQSLNQSLNA
;
A
#
# COMPACT_ATOMS: atom_id res chain seq x y z
N MET A 1 -28.91 -19.96 14.38
CA MET A 1 -30.36 -20.14 14.59
C MET A 1 -31.14 -19.07 13.82
N ASP A 2 -30.69 -17.81 13.78
CA ASP A 2 -31.33 -16.75 12.97
C ASP A 2 -31.17 -16.92 11.44
N LEU A 3 -30.03 -17.46 10.96
CA LEU A 3 -29.79 -17.74 9.53
C LEU A 3 -30.72 -18.80 8.93
N ASP A 4 -31.22 -19.72 9.75
CA ASP A 4 -32.14 -20.78 9.29
C ASP A 4 -33.59 -20.27 9.22
N VAL A 5 -33.96 -19.30 10.06
CA VAL A 5 -35.29 -18.66 10.04
C VAL A 5 -35.44 -17.74 8.82
N GLU A 6 -34.41 -16.95 8.50
CA GLU A 6 -34.40 -16.13 7.27
C GLU A 6 -34.46 -17.00 6.00
N LYS A 7 -33.70 -18.11 5.94
CA LYS A 7 -33.75 -19.03 4.79
C LYS A 7 -35.12 -19.70 4.63
N ILE A 8 -35.76 -20.09 5.72
CA ILE A 8 -37.10 -20.68 5.70
C ILE A 8 -38.16 -19.64 5.28
N GLN A 9 -38.05 -18.39 5.73
CA GLN A 9 -38.94 -17.31 5.31
C GLN A 9 -38.75 -16.93 3.84
N ILE A 10 -37.51 -16.86 3.33
CA ILE A 10 -37.22 -16.57 1.92
C ILE A 10 -37.72 -17.68 0.99
N GLN A 11 -37.55 -18.95 1.38
CA GLN A 11 -38.11 -20.08 0.63
C GLN A 11 -39.63 -20.08 0.63
N ASN A 12 -40.26 -19.72 1.76
CA ASN A 12 -41.72 -19.60 1.83
C ASN A 12 -42.25 -18.45 0.96
N HIS A 13 -41.52 -17.32 0.90
CA HIS A 13 -41.87 -16.17 0.05
C HIS A 13 -41.82 -16.53 -1.45
N GLN A 14 -40.74 -17.16 -1.91
CA GLN A 14 -40.63 -17.56 -3.31
C GLN A 14 -41.69 -18.59 -3.73
N GLN A 15 -41.92 -19.59 -2.88
CA GLN A 15 -42.95 -20.60 -3.14
C GLN A 15 -44.35 -19.98 -3.18
N THR A 16 -44.62 -19.02 -2.30
CA THR A 16 -45.90 -18.29 -2.30
C THR A 16 -46.06 -17.47 -3.57
N ALA A 17 -45.02 -16.75 -4.00
CA ALA A 17 -45.04 -15.99 -5.25
C ALA A 17 -45.33 -16.89 -6.46
N GLN A 18 -44.67 -18.06 -6.55
CA GLN A 18 -44.90 -19.01 -7.65
C GLN A 18 -46.32 -19.58 -7.65
N LYS A 19 -46.81 -20.02 -6.50
CA LYS A 19 -48.20 -20.50 -6.35
C LYS A 19 -49.23 -19.42 -6.71
N LEU A 20 -48.97 -18.16 -6.35
CA LEU A 20 -49.84 -17.04 -6.70
C LEU A 20 -49.98 -16.87 -8.23
N LEU A 21 -48.89 -17.04 -8.98
CA LEU A 21 -48.93 -17.01 -10.46
C LEU A 21 -49.61 -18.24 -11.07
N GLU A 22 -49.54 -19.40 -10.41
CA GLU A 22 -50.24 -20.60 -10.86
C GLU A 22 -51.77 -20.45 -10.72
N LEU A 23 -52.22 -19.75 -9.69
CA LEU A 23 -53.64 -19.47 -9.45
C LEU A 23 -54.21 -18.41 -10.39
N SER A 24 -53.39 -17.47 -10.87
CA SER A 24 -53.85 -16.31 -11.65
C SER A 24 -53.15 -16.17 -13.01
N PRO A 25 -53.86 -16.41 -14.12
CA PRO A 25 -53.33 -16.16 -15.47
C PRO A 25 -52.95 -14.69 -15.68
N THR A 26 -53.69 -13.76 -15.09
CA THR A 26 -53.43 -12.31 -15.21
C THR A 26 -52.12 -11.92 -14.54
N LEU A 27 -51.88 -12.37 -13.31
CA LEU A 27 -50.62 -12.11 -12.60
C LEU A 27 -49.45 -12.80 -13.30
N LYS A 28 -49.66 -14.00 -13.84
CA LYS A 28 -48.67 -14.71 -14.66
C LYS A 28 -48.29 -13.93 -15.91
N GLN A 29 -49.25 -13.28 -16.58
CA GLN A 29 -48.96 -12.42 -17.73
C GLN A 29 -48.11 -11.21 -17.32
N ILE A 30 -48.42 -10.56 -16.20
CA ILE A 30 -47.60 -9.44 -15.68
C ILE A 30 -46.15 -9.89 -15.44
N PHE A 31 -45.94 -11.07 -14.87
CA PHE A 31 -44.60 -11.63 -14.73
C PHE A 31 -43.92 -11.95 -16.06
N GLN A 32 -44.64 -12.54 -17.01
CA GLN A 32 -44.08 -12.86 -18.34
C GLN A 32 -43.65 -11.60 -19.09
N ASP A 33 -44.42 -10.51 -18.98
CA ASP A 33 -44.08 -9.21 -19.56
C ASP A 33 -42.82 -8.62 -18.88
N GLN A 34 -42.65 -8.79 -17.56
CA GLN A 34 -41.41 -8.42 -16.87
C GLN A 34 -40.23 -9.25 -17.39
N TRP A 35 -40.41 -10.58 -17.47
CA TRP A 35 -39.36 -11.51 -17.89
C TRP A 35 -38.88 -11.22 -19.31
N PHE A 36 -39.76 -10.78 -20.20
CA PHE A 36 -39.40 -10.38 -21.57
C PHE A 36 -38.28 -9.33 -21.64
N TYR A 37 -38.17 -8.42 -20.67
CA TYR A 37 -37.13 -7.39 -20.65
C TYR A 37 -35.79 -7.88 -20.11
N VAL A 38 -35.77 -8.94 -19.30
CA VAL A 38 -34.58 -9.30 -18.49
C VAL A 38 -34.16 -10.76 -18.57
N TRP A 39 -34.85 -11.59 -19.37
CA TRP A 39 -34.53 -13.01 -19.52
C TRP A 39 -33.13 -13.26 -20.09
N SER A 40 -32.59 -12.32 -20.86
CA SER A 40 -31.24 -12.38 -21.42
C SER A 40 -30.15 -11.88 -20.47
N LEU A 41 -30.51 -11.29 -19.32
CA LEU A 41 -29.52 -10.72 -18.40
C LEU A 41 -28.72 -11.82 -17.71
N THR A 42 -27.41 -11.71 -17.86
CA THR A 42 -26.39 -12.56 -17.26
C THR A 42 -25.30 -11.65 -16.67
N PRO A 43 -24.45 -12.15 -15.77
CA PRO A 43 -23.29 -11.38 -15.31
C PRO A 43 -22.41 -10.85 -16.44
N ASP A 44 -22.31 -11.58 -17.55
CA ASP A 44 -21.39 -11.28 -18.67
C ASP A 44 -21.90 -10.16 -19.60
N ASN A 45 -23.22 -9.96 -19.71
CA ASN A 45 -23.80 -8.87 -20.52
C ASN A 45 -24.42 -7.74 -19.67
N LEU A 46 -24.26 -7.79 -18.34
CA LEU A 46 -24.77 -6.75 -17.44
C LEU A 46 -23.91 -5.49 -17.50
N PHE A 47 -22.59 -5.65 -17.61
CA PHE A 47 -21.63 -4.56 -17.70
C PHE A 47 -20.62 -4.89 -18.81
N VAL A 48 -20.75 -4.24 -19.95
CA VAL A 48 -19.91 -4.52 -21.12
C VAL A 48 -19.18 -3.25 -21.55
N VAL A 49 -17.88 -3.41 -21.80
CA VAL A 49 -16.99 -2.33 -22.22
C VAL A 49 -16.60 -2.57 -23.67
N HIS A 50 -16.84 -1.58 -24.52
CA HIS A 50 -16.45 -1.60 -25.92
C HIS A 50 -15.26 -0.66 -26.13
N GLU A 51 -14.05 -1.21 -25.99
CA GLU A 51 -12.79 -0.46 -26.01
C GLU A 51 -12.62 0.37 -27.30
N GLU A 52 -12.88 -0.24 -28.46
CA GLU A 52 -12.71 0.42 -29.77
C GLU A 52 -13.66 1.61 -29.99
N GLN A 53 -14.79 1.64 -29.27
CA GLN A 53 -15.85 2.64 -29.45
C GLN A 53 -15.92 3.65 -28.29
N GLN A 54 -15.04 3.54 -27.29
CA GLN A 54 -15.09 4.35 -26.06
C GLN A 54 -16.50 4.39 -25.44
N LYS A 55 -17.12 3.21 -25.40
CA LYS A 55 -18.52 3.03 -25.06
C LYS A 55 -18.69 1.96 -24.03
N ILE A 56 -19.63 2.16 -23.12
CA ILE A 56 -20.09 1.13 -22.19
C ILE A 56 -21.56 0.83 -22.44
N THR A 57 -21.93 -0.44 -22.32
CA THR A 57 -23.31 -0.90 -22.39
C THR A 57 -23.69 -1.60 -21.10
N ILE A 58 -24.89 -1.28 -20.62
CA ILE A 58 -25.40 -1.70 -19.31
C ILE A 58 -26.69 -2.47 -19.52
N ALA A 59 -26.81 -3.60 -18.82
CA ALA A 59 -27.96 -4.50 -18.84
C ALA A 59 -28.39 -4.87 -20.27
N ASP A 60 -27.50 -5.58 -20.98
CA ASP A 60 -27.73 -6.07 -22.35
C ASP A 60 -28.08 -4.95 -23.36
N GLY A 61 -27.47 -3.78 -23.17
CA GLY A 61 -27.62 -2.64 -24.07
C GLY A 61 -28.83 -1.75 -23.81
N LEU A 62 -29.57 -1.96 -22.71
CA LEU A 62 -30.67 -1.09 -22.27
C LEU A 62 -30.23 0.37 -22.09
N VAL A 63 -29.04 0.57 -21.49
CA VAL A 63 -28.41 1.88 -21.38
C VAL A 63 -27.04 1.83 -22.06
N GLN A 64 -26.79 2.82 -22.90
CA GLN A 64 -25.54 2.98 -23.60
C GLN A 64 -24.94 4.33 -23.20
N VAL A 65 -23.69 4.32 -22.76
CA VAL A 65 -22.95 5.54 -22.42
C VAL A 65 -21.79 5.68 -23.39
N ASN A 66 -21.80 6.78 -24.14
CA ASN A 66 -20.71 7.15 -25.04
C ASN A 66 -19.92 8.29 -24.40
N ILE A 67 -18.60 8.23 -24.47
CA ILE A 67 -17.73 9.35 -24.11
C ILE A 67 -17.31 10.04 -25.40
N ALA A 68 -17.88 11.21 -25.68
CA ALA A 68 -17.69 11.92 -26.94
C ALA A 68 -16.65 13.03 -26.79
N GLU A 69 -15.54 12.94 -27.53
CA GLU A 69 -14.45 13.93 -27.48
C GLU A 69 -14.77 15.27 -28.18
N GLU A 70 -15.69 15.24 -29.16
CA GLU A 70 -15.95 16.37 -30.07
C GLU A 70 -17.33 17.03 -29.88
N ASN A 71 -18.16 16.51 -28.97
CA ASN A 71 -19.47 17.07 -28.66
C ASN A 71 -19.41 18.05 -27.48
N PRO A 72 -20.37 18.99 -27.38
CA PRO A 72 -20.45 19.92 -26.24
C PRO A 72 -20.62 19.22 -24.88
N HIS A 73 -21.02 17.95 -24.88
CA HIS A 73 -21.21 17.12 -23.70
C HIS A 73 -20.25 15.92 -23.75
N LEU A 74 -19.37 15.82 -22.75
CA LEU A 74 -18.36 14.76 -22.65
C LEU A 74 -19.00 13.36 -22.50
N ILE A 75 -20.19 13.27 -21.89
CA ILE A 75 -20.87 12.01 -21.59
C ILE A 75 -22.28 12.07 -22.16
N GLU A 76 -22.63 11.08 -22.98
CA GLU A 76 -23.94 10.95 -23.59
C GLU A 76 -24.60 9.62 -23.23
N PHE A 77 -25.78 9.70 -22.63
CA PHE A 77 -26.63 8.54 -22.38
C PHE A 77 -27.61 8.36 -23.53
N SER A 78 -27.73 7.13 -24.02
CA SER A 78 -28.71 6.77 -25.03
C SER A 78 -29.35 5.42 -24.70
N THR A 79 -30.59 5.23 -25.15
CA THR A 79 -31.30 3.96 -25.08
C THR A 79 -31.83 3.61 -26.47
N PRO A 80 -31.68 2.35 -26.92
CA PRO A 80 -32.33 1.89 -28.15
C PRO A 80 -33.85 1.72 -27.99
N HIS A 81 -34.40 1.88 -26.78
CA HIS A 81 -35.81 1.68 -26.46
C HIS A 81 -36.45 3.01 -26.02
N PRO A 82 -37.01 3.81 -26.94
CA PRO A 82 -37.55 5.14 -26.61
C PRO A 82 -38.83 5.10 -25.77
N ASN A 83 -39.49 3.94 -25.66
CA ASN A 83 -40.77 3.78 -24.98
C ASN A 83 -40.64 3.42 -23.48
N ILE A 84 -39.42 3.21 -22.98
CA ILE A 84 -39.18 2.87 -21.57
C ILE A 84 -38.34 3.95 -20.87
N SER A 85 -38.66 4.20 -19.61
CA SER A 85 -37.88 5.13 -18.78
C SER A 85 -36.68 4.40 -18.19
N VAL A 86 -35.47 4.74 -18.64
CA VAL A 86 -34.21 4.19 -18.11
C VAL A 86 -33.52 5.13 -17.11
N GLN A 87 -34.19 6.21 -16.69
CA GLN A 87 -33.58 7.30 -15.92
C GLN A 87 -32.94 6.80 -14.61
N LYS A 88 -33.64 5.96 -13.84
CA LYS A 88 -33.11 5.41 -12.57
C LYS A 88 -31.83 4.59 -12.76
N ILE A 89 -31.76 3.83 -13.86
CA ILE A 89 -30.58 3.03 -14.23
C ILE A 89 -29.45 3.97 -14.66
N ALA A 90 -29.75 4.97 -15.50
CA ALA A 90 -28.78 5.96 -15.94
C ALA A 90 -28.21 6.79 -14.77
N ASP A 91 -29.06 7.22 -13.83
CA ASP A 91 -28.67 7.97 -12.64
C ASP A 91 -27.73 7.16 -11.74
N PHE A 92 -28.00 5.86 -11.57
CA PHE A 92 -27.11 4.98 -10.82
C PHE A 92 -25.76 4.80 -11.54
N VAL A 93 -25.77 4.60 -12.86
CA VAL A 93 -24.53 4.49 -13.65
C VAL A 93 -23.72 5.79 -13.57
N PHE A 94 -24.41 6.94 -13.57
CA PHE A 94 -23.78 8.26 -13.57
C PHE A 94 -23.19 8.64 -12.21
N ASN A 95 -23.94 8.42 -11.11
CA ASN A 95 -23.59 8.94 -9.78
C ASN A 95 -23.05 7.86 -8.82
N ASP A 96 -23.46 6.59 -8.96
CA ASP A 96 -23.26 5.57 -7.94
C ASP A 96 -22.21 4.53 -8.28
N ILE A 97 -21.89 4.33 -9.56
CA ILE A 97 -20.80 3.46 -9.99
C ILE A 97 -19.48 4.21 -9.80
N HIS A 98 -18.60 3.62 -8.99
CA HIS A 98 -17.28 4.15 -8.71
C HIS A 98 -16.23 3.35 -9.47
N PHE A 99 -15.42 4.05 -10.24
CA PHE A 99 -14.25 3.52 -10.93
C PHE A 99 -12.99 3.82 -10.14
N PHE A 100 -11.98 2.95 -10.25
CA PHE A 100 -10.72 3.07 -9.50
C PHE A 100 -9.55 3.35 -10.44
N LEU A 101 -8.75 4.38 -10.13
CA LEU A 101 -7.63 4.84 -10.97
C LEU A 101 -6.32 4.10 -10.70
N ASN A 102 -6.13 3.61 -9.47
CA ASN A 102 -4.90 2.94 -9.03
C ASN A 102 -5.16 1.48 -8.69
N SER A 103 -4.26 0.62 -9.14
CA SER A 103 -4.31 -0.82 -8.88
C SER A 103 -4.06 -1.17 -7.40
N SER A 104 -3.46 -0.30 -6.60
CA SER A 104 -3.03 -0.58 -5.22
C SER A 104 -4.17 -0.86 -4.23
N ASN A 105 -5.40 -0.52 -4.56
CA ASN A 105 -6.48 -0.50 -3.58
C ASN A 105 -7.26 -1.80 -3.56
N THR A 106 -7.39 -2.38 -2.36
CA THR A 106 -8.35 -3.44 -2.10
C THR A 106 -9.76 -2.86 -2.21
N VAL A 107 -10.53 -3.30 -3.20
CA VAL A 107 -11.95 -2.94 -3.26
C VAL A 107 -12.68 -3.71 -2.15
N ASP A 108 -13.39 -2.99 -1.29
CA ASP A 108 -14.13 -3.60 -0.18
C ASP A 108 -15.25 -4.51 -0.72
N ALA A 109 -15.22 -5.78 -0.33
CA ALA A 109 -16.20 -6.78 -0.74
C ALA A 109 -17.62 -6.42 -0.28
N LEU A 110 -17.77 -5.80 0.89
CA LEU A 110 -19.08 -5.36 1.40
C LEU A 110 -19.63 -4.20 0.56
N PHE A 111 -18.75 -3.28 0.14
CA PHE A 111 -19.11 -2.19 -0.76
C PHE A 111 -19.62 -2.73 -2.10
N LEU A 112 -18.87 -3.64 -2.74
CA LEU A 112 -19.28 -4.28 -4.01
C LEU A 112 -20.62 -4.99 -3.88
N GLN A 113 -20.78 -5.79 -2.81
CA GLN A 113 -22.03 -6.50 -2.56
C GLN A 113 -23.22 -5.55 -2.43
N SER A 114 -23.06 -4.44 -1.69
CA SER A 114 -24.12 -3.45 -1.51
C SER A 114 -24.53 -2.79 -2.82
N LYS A 115 -23.56 -2.42 -3.68
CA LYS A 115 -23.81 -1.78 -4.97
C LYS A 115 -24.49 -2.72 -5.95
N VAL A 116 -24.08 -3.99 -6.00
CA VAL A 116 -24.74 -5.02 -6.81
C VAL A 116 -26.18 -5.26 -6.35
N GLN A 117 -26.42 -5.29 -5.03
CA GLN A 117 -27.77 -5.42 -4.47
C GLN A 117 -28.68 -4.25 -4.85
N ILE A 118 -28.19 -3.02 -4.70
CA ILE A 118 -28.94 -1.81 -5.08
C ILE A 118 -29.24 -1.83 -6.58
N PHE A 119 -28.24 -2.14 -7.41
CA PHE A 119 -28.43 -2.18 -8.86
C PHE A 119 -29.46 -3.24 -9.30
N ARG A 120 -29.39 -4.44 -8.69
CA ARG A 120 -30.39 -5.50 -8.89
C ARG A 120 -31.80 -5.01 -8.54
N GLN A 121 -31.96 -4.29 -7.43
CA GLN A 121 -33.25 -3.76 -7.01
C GLN A 121 -33.77 -2.69 -7.99
N ILE A 122 -32.90 -1.79 -8.47
CA ILE A 122 -33.26 -0.76 -9.46
C ILE A 122 -33.77 -1.41 -10.75
N ILE A 123 -33.14 -2.48 -11.23
CA ILE A 123 -33.60 -3.22 -12.42
C ILE A 123 -35.00 -3.80 -12.17
N VAL A 124 -35.21 -4.46 -11.03
CA VAL A 124 -36.51 -5.07 -10.67
C VAL A 124 -37.62 -4.02 -10.66
N GLU A 125 -37.40 -2.90 -9.97
CA GLU A 125 -38.39 -1.82 -9.87
C GLU A 125 -38.66 -1.16 -11.22
N SER A 126 -37.62 -0.92 -12.02
CA SER A 126 -37.77 -0.29 -13.33
C SER A 126 -38.56 -1.19 -14.28
N VAL A 127 -38.29 -2.50 -14.29
CA VAL A 127 -39.01 -3.45 -15.15
C VAL A 127 -40.47 -3.58 -14.74
N PHE A 128 -40.76 -3.55 -13.43
CA PHE A 128 -42.13 -3.56 -12.93
C PHE A 128 -42.89 -2.29 -13.33
N GLU A 129 -42.22 -1.14 -13.34
CA GLU A 129 -42.76 0.14 -13.83
C GLU A 129 -43.05 0.09 -15.34
N TRP A 130 -42.13 -0.47 -16.16
CA TRP A 130 -42.29 -0.55 -17.62
C TRP A 130 -43.50 -1.37 -18.08
N VAL A 131 -43.91 -2.37 -17.29
CA VAL A 131 -45.07 -3.22 -17.59
C VAL A 131 -46.37 -2.69 -17.00
N ASP A 132 -46.35 -1.48 -16.42
CA ASP A 132 -47.45 -0.89 -15.66
C ASP A 132 -47.92 -1.81 -14.52
N GLY A 133 -46.96 -2.45 -13.84
CA GLY A 133 -47.19 -3.53 -12.90
C GLY A 133 -48.07 -3.13 -11.72
N GLU A 134 -47.87 -1.93 -11.16
CA GLU A 134 -48.67 -1.45 -10.03
C GLU A 134 -50.15 -1.34 -10.39
N ASN A 135 -50.47 -0.65 -11.49
CA ASN A 135 -51.85 -0.44 -11.93
C ASN A 135 -52.51 -1.74 -12.38
N ARG A 136 -51.77 -2.63 -13.07
CA ARG A 136 -52.32 -3.92 -13.52
C ARG A 136 -52.62 -4.86 -12.37
N VAL A 137 -51.76 -4.90 -11.33
CA VAL A 137 -52.04 -5.66 -10.11
C VAL A 137 -53.24 -5.07 -9.38
N GLU A 138 -53.32 -3.74 -9.26
CA GLU A 138 -54.44 -3.07 -8.61
C GLU A 138 -55.77 -3.30 -9.33
N GLN A 139 -55.79 -3.15 -10.66
CA GLN A 139 -56.95 -3.49 -11.49
C GLN A 139 -57.33 -4.96 -11.36
N TYR A 140 -56.35 -5.86 -11.25
CA TYR A 140 -56.62 -7.27 -11.02
C TYR A 140 -57.32 -7.49 -9.67
N LEU A 141 -56.80 -6.90 -8.59
CA LEU A 141 -57.36 -7.04 -7.25
C LEU A 141 -58.80 -6.52 -7.14
N TYR A 142 -59.11 -5.41 -7.81
CA TYR A 142 -60.47 -4.84 -7.80
C TYR A 142 -61.48 -5.55 -8.70
N ASN A 143 -61.03 -6.48 -9.55
CA ASN A 143 -61.90 -7.24 -10.46
C ASN A 143 -61.94 -8.75 -10.15
N LEU A 144 -61.49 -9.16 -8.96
CA LEU A 144 -61.53 -10.56 -8.52
C LEU A 144 -62.97 -11.08 -8.37
N THR A 145 -63.21 -12.32 -8.79
CA THR A 145 -64.41 -13.06 -8.37
C THR A 145 -64.28 -13.52 -6.93
N GLU A 146 -65.42 -13.76 -6.25
CA GLU A 146 -65.41 -14.23 -4.85
C GLU A 146 -64.63 -15.54 -4.66
N GLN A 147 -64.69 -16.45 -5.65
CA GLN A 147 -63.96 -17.73 -5.63
C GLN A 147 -62.45 -17.54 -5.78
N GLU A 148 -62.01 -16.67 -6.69
CA GLU A 148 -60.58 -16.34 -6.86
C GLU A 148 -60.02 -15.64 -5.62
N ALA A 149 -60.79 -14.68 -5.07
CA ALA A 149 -60.42 -13.95 -3.87
C ALA A 149 -60.27 -14.88 -2.65
N GLU A 150 -61.16 -15.86 -2.48
CA GLU A 150 -61.06 -16.87 -1.41
C GLU A 150 -59.81 -17.75 -1.57
N CYS A 151 -59.49 -18.18 -2.79
CA CYS A 151 -58.30 -19.00 -3.05
C CYS A 151 -56.99 -18.24 -2.75
N ILE A 152 -56.93 -16.96 -3.13
CA ILE A 152 -55.74 -16.12 -2.87
C ILE A 152 -55.64 -15.82 -1.37
N ASP A 153 -56.73 -15.46 -0.70
CA ASP A 153 -56.71 -15.24 0.75
C ASP A 153 -56.26 -16.49 1.52
N GLN A 154 -56.71 -17.68 1.10
CA GLN A 154 -56.27 -18.93 1.70
C GLN A 154 -54.75 -19.12 1.56
N LEU A 155 -54.20 -18.92 0.35
CA LEU A 155 -52.75 -19.00 0.11
C LEU A 155 -51.97 -17.99 0.98
N MET A 156 -52.42 -16.74 1.04
CA MET A 156 -51.74 -15.67 1.75
C MET A 156 -51.80 -15.81 3.28
N ILE A 157 -52.91 -16.34 3.81
CA ILE A 157 -53.07 -16.65 5.23
C ILE A 157 -52.20 -17.85 5.61
N GLU A 158 -52.19 -18.91 4.79
CA GLU A 158 -51.31 -20.08 5.01
C GLU A 158 -49.82 -19.69 5.00
N ALA A 159 -49.43 -18.74 4.15
CA ALA A 159 -48.08 -18.22 4.07
C ALA A 159 -47.74 -17.16 5.15
N GLY A 160 -48.73 -16.68 5.92
CA GLY A 160 -48.55 -15.76 7.04
C GLY A 160 -48.42 -14.28 6.67
N TYR A 161 -48.87 -13.85 5.49
CA TYR A 161 -48.84 -12.44 5.09
C TYR A 161 -49.90 -11.60 5.81
N TYR A 162 -51.04 -12.20 6.14
CA TYR A 162 -52.13 -11.59 6.91
C TYR A 162 -53.08 -12.67 7.47
N ASN A 163 -54.00 -12.27 8.35
CA ASN A 163 -54.82 -13.21 9.14
C ASN A 163 -56.33 -13.14 8.83
N VAL A 164 -56.74 -12.27 7.90
CA VAL A 164 -58.14 -11.99 7.59
C VAL A 164 -58.33 -12.10 6.09
N SER A 165 -59.46 -12.65 5.64
CA SER A 165 -59.81 -12.79 4.21
C SER A 165 -60.22 -11.44 3.60
N TYR A 166 -59.25 -10.53 3.43
CA TYR A 166 -59.48 -9.17 2.95
C TYR A 166 -59.99 -9.14 1.51
N LEU A 167 -59.49 -10.01 0.62
CA LEU A 167 -59.88 -10.02 -0.78
C LEU A 167 -61.31 -10.56 -0.94
N LYS A 168 -61.66 -11.63 -0.21
CA LYS A 168 -63.02 -12.18 -0.22
C LYS A 168 -64.03 -11.17 0.32
N ASN A 169 -63.68 -10.46 1.39
CA ASN A 169 -64.53 -9.41 1.96
C ASN A 169 -64.72 -8.24 1.00
N TYR A 170 -63.72 -7.90 0.18
CA TYR A 170 -63.90 -6.91 -0.89
C TYR A 170 -64.85 -7.43 -1.98
N ALA A 171 -64.60 -8.62 -2.52
CA ALA A 171 -65.40 -9.19 -3.61
C ALA A 171 -66.87 -9.45 -3.24
N GLY A 172 -67.13 -9.89 -1.99
CA GLY A 172 -68.48 -10.22 -1.53
C GLY A 172 -69.23 -9.08 -0.82
N LEU A 173 -68.54 -8.21 -0.09
CA LEU A 173 -69.15 -7.17 0.77
C LEU A 173 -68.76 -5.74 0.39
N GLY A 174 -67.85 -5.54 -0.58
CA GLY A 174 -67.37 -4.22 -0.99
C GLY A 174 -66.49 -3.52 0.05
N GLN A 175 -65.91 -4.25 1.01
CA GLN A 175 -65.01 -3.69 2.02
C GLN A 175 -63.65 -3.34 1.41
N ALA A 176 -63.14 -2.13 1.65
CA ALA A 176 -61.87 -1.67 1.07
C ALA A 176 -60.69 -2.60 1.43
N ILE A 177 -59.85 -2.90 0.42
CA ILE A 177 -58.62 -3.67 0.60
C ILE A 177 -57.59 -2.78 1.33
N PRO A 178 -57.00 -3.24 2.44
CA PRO A 178 -55.95 -2.48 3.11
C PRO A 178 -54.69 -2.35 2.25
N LEU A 179 -54.03 -1.18 2.31
CA LEU A 179 -52.82 -0.89 1.53
C LEU A 179 -51.70 -1.94 1.70
N HIS A 180 -51.49 -2.45 2.93
CA HIS A 180 -50.44 -3.45 3.18
C HIS A 180 -50.69 -4.78 2.45
N VAL A 181 -51.95 -5.13 2.18
CA VAL A 181 -52.32 -6.33 1.41
C VAL A 181 -51.97 -6.11 -0.06
N GLU A 182 -52.34 -4.97 -0.62
CA GLU A 182 -52.02 -4.60 -2.00
C GLU A 182 -50.50 -4.58 -2.23
N VAL A 183 -49.76 -3.97 -1.31
CA VAL A 183 -48.29 -3.88 -1.36
C VAL A 183 -47.66 -5.28 -1.29
N ASN A 184 -48.12 -6.16 -0.40
CA ASN A 184 -47.62 -7.53 -0.31
C ASN A 184 -47.83 -8.31 -1.62
N ILE A 185 -49.00 -8.18 -2.24
CA ILE A 185 -49.30 -8.84 -3.53
C ILE A 185 -48.46 -8.24 -4.66
N LYS A 186 -48.30 -6.92 -4.71
CA LYS A 186 -47.40 -6.23 -5.66
C LYS A 186 -45.96 -6.74 -5.50
N HIS A 187 -45.45 -6.88 -4.27
CA HIS A 187 -44.13 -7.45 -4.01
C HIS A 187 -43.98 -8.91 -4.46
N LEU A 188 -45.01 -9.74 -4.27
CA LEU A 188 -44.99 -11.13 -4.73
C LEU A 188 -44.99 -11.25 -6.26
N CYS A 189 -45.48 -10.24 -6.97
CA CYS A 189 -45.48 -10.19 -8.43
C CYS A 189 -44.13 -9.73 -9.02
N LEU A 190 -43.19 -9.27 -8.20
CA LEU A 190 -41.86 -8.87 -8.68
C LEU A 190 -41.05 -10.09 -9.15
N ILE A 191 -40.31 -9.90 -10.24
CA ILE A 191 -39.45 -10.94 -10.81
C ILE A 191 -38.49 -11.58 -9.79
N ASN A 192 -37.88 -10.79 -8.91
CA ASN A 192 -36.95 -11.28 -7.89
C ASN A 192 -37.64 -12.11 -6.80
N SER A 193 -38.92 -11.87 -6.52
CA SER A 193 -39.74 -12.71 -5.63
C SER A 193 -40.04 -14.08 -6.24
N ILE A 194 -40.23 -14.14 -7.56
CA ILE A 194 -40.67 -15.35 -8.29
C ILE A 194 -39.46 -16.25 -8.63
N ILE A 195 -38.40 -15.65 -9.17
CA ILE A 195 -37.18 -16.35 -9.59
C ILE A 195 -36.20 -16.52 -8.42
N GLY A 196 -36.36 -15.72 -7.36
CA GLY A 196 -35.58 -15.81 -6.12
C GLY A 196 -34.11 -15.44 -6.31
N GLU A 197 -33.23 -16.14 -5.59
CA GLU A 197 -31.78 -15.91 -5.64
C GLU A 197 -31.14 -16.19 -7.01
N SER A 198 -31.85 -16.89 -7.91
CA SER A 198 -31.31 -17.22 -9.22
C SER A 198 -31.31 -16.06 -10.21
N PHE A 199 -32.20 -15.06 -10.04
CA PHE A 199 -32.21 -13.86 -10.86
C PHE A 199 -31.08 -12.92 -10.45
N LEU A 200 -30.11 -12.71 -11.35
CA LEU A 200 -28.90 -11.91 -11.11
C LEU A 200 -28.25 -12.25 -9.75
N ALA A 201 -27.92 -13.53 -9.57
CA ALA A 201 -27.33 -14.04 -8.34
C ALA A 201 -26.12 -13.18 -7.92
N ILE A 202 -26.23 -12.51 -6.76
CA ILE A 202 -25.29 -11.47 -6.32
C ILE A 202 -23.83 -11.95 -6.37
N GLN A 203 -23.57 -13.18 -5.90
CA GLN A 203 -22.23 -13.77 -5.87
C GLN A 203 -21.62 -13.97 -7.26
N LYS A 204 -22.44 -14.14 -8.30
CA LYS A 204 -21.97 -14.25 -9.70
C LYS A 204 -21.78 -12.90 -10.36
N VAL A 205 -22.50 -11.88 -9.90
CA VAL A 205 -22.43 -10.51 -10.46
C VAL A 205 -21.28 -9.70 -9.86
N ILE A 206 -20.92 -9.93 -8.59
CA ILE A 206 -19.82 -9.21 -7.92
C ILE A 206 -18.52 -9.21 -8.75
N PRO A 207 -18.02 -10.34 -9.29
CA PRO A 207 -16.78 -10.33 -10.08
C PRO A 207 -16.91 -9.51 -11.38
N ALA A 208 -18.07 -9.55 -12.04
CA ALA A 208 -18.32 -8.78 -13.25
C ALA A 208 -18.36 -7.27 -12.95
N TYR A 209 -19.01 -6.89 -11.84
CA TYR A 209 -19.05 -5.50 -11.38
C TYR A 209 -17.69 -4.99 -10.94
N GLU A 210 -16.91 -5.78 -10.19
CA GLU A 210 -15.54 -5.43 -9.81
C GLU A 210 -14.67 -5.21 -11.05
N HIS A 211 -14.71 -6.12 -12.02
CA HIS A 211 -13.99 -5.97 -13.28
C HIS A 211 -14.39 -4.69 -14.01
N PHE A 212 -15.69 -4.38 -14.05
CA PHE A 212 -16.19 -3.16 -14.65
C PHE A 212 -15.70 -1.88 -13.95
N CYS A 213 -15.70 -1.84 -12.61
CA CYS A 213 -15.14 -0.72 -11.83
C CYS A 213 -13.64 -0.49 -12.09
N LEU A 214 -12.92 -1.51 -12.57
CA LEU A 214 -11.50 -1.48 -12.89
C LEU A 214 -11.21 -1.21 -14.39
N SER A 215 -12.25 -1.06 -15.21
CA SER A 215 -12.14 -0.98 -16.68
C SER A 215 -12.05 0.44 -17.25
N ALA A 216 -11.99 1.45 -16.39
CA ALA A 216 -11.96 2.88 -16.74
C ALA A 216 -11.03 3.24 -17.91
N GLN A 217 -9.79 2.74 -17.85
CA GLN A 217 -8.76 3.00 -18.87
C GLN A 217 -9.18 2.54 -20.27
N ALA A 218 -10.08 1.55 -20.37
CA ALA A 218 -10.45 0.92 -21.62
C ALA A 218 -11.49 1.72 -22.42
N PHE A 219 -12.31 2.54 -21.77
CA PHE A 219 -13.36 3.33 -22.44
C PHE A 219 -13.21 4.84 -22.31
N ILE A 220 -12.39 5.34 -21.38
CA ILE A 220 -12.10 6.77 -21.26
C ILE A 220 -10.97 7.15 -22.22
N PRO A 221 -11.08 8.27 -22.96
CA PRO A 221 -9.98 8.80 -23.77
C PRO A 221 -8.66 8.90 -23.00
N ALA A 222 -7.57 8.44 -23.60
CA ALA A 222 -6.28 8.29 -22.92
C ALA A 222 -5.78 9.58 -22.27
N TYR A 223 -5.99 10.74 -22.90
CA TYR A 223 -5.60 12.04 -22.33
C TYR A 223 -6.46 12.44 -21.13
N ILE A 224 -7.77 12.16 -21.16
CA ILE A 224 -8.68 12.41 -20.04
C ILE A 224 -8.30 11.50 -18.89
N TYR A 225 -8.17 10.20 -19.15
CA TYR A 225 -7.75 9.22 -18.15
C TYR A 225 -6.43 9.62 -17.50
N ARG A 226 -5.47 10.10 -18.31
CA ARG A 226 -4.18 10.59 -17.83
C ARG A 226 -4.31 11.82 -16.93
N ILE A 227 -5.15 12.79 -17.28
CA ILE A 227 -5.42 13.95 -16.42
C ILE A 227 -6.09 13.51 -15.12
N MET A 228 -7.05 12.58 -15.18
CA MET A 228 -7.74 12.06 -13.99
C MET A 228 -6.81 11.37 -13.00
N GLN A 229 -5.86 10.57 -13.48
CA GLN A 229 -4.82 9.96 -12.61
C GLN A 229 -4.08 11.01 -11.76
N ILE A 230 -4.07 12.27 -12.21
CA ILE A 230 -3.43 13.39 -11.53
C ILE A 230 -4.45 14.21 -10.74
N THR A 231 -5.60 14.56 -11.29
CA THR A 231 -6.49 15.53 -10.65
C THR A 231 -7.50 14.91 -9.69
N MET A 232 -7.83 13.63 -9.87
CA MET A 232 -8.92 12.99 -9.16
C MET A 232 -8.47 12.19 -7.93
N PRO A 233 -9.38 12.04 -6.94
CA PRO A 233 -9.20 11.05 -5.89
C PRO A 233 -9.17 9.62 -6.46
N GLU A 234 -8.71 8.67 -5.66
CA GLU A 234 -8.49 7.28 -6.09
C GLU A 234 -9.74 6.54 -6.60
N ARG A 235 -10.93 7.05 -6.24
CA ARG A 235 -12.24 6.60 -6.71
C ARG A 235 -13.01 7.77 -7.31
N TYR A 236 -13.72 7.56 -8.40
CA TYR A 236 -14.54 8.59 -9.05
C TYR A 236 -15.76 7.98 -9.74
N CYS A 237 -16.79 8.79 -9.98
CA CYS A 237 -17.96 8.42 -10.78
C CYS A 237 -18.02 9.25 -12.08
N LEU A 238 -18.96 8.93 -12.97
CA LEU A 238 -19.13 9.69 -14.21
C LEU A 238 -19.59 11.13 -13.97
N ALA A 239 -20.24 11.42 -12.83
CA ALA A 239 -20.58 12.78 -12.45
C ALA A 239 -19.33 13.63 -12.17
N ASP A 240 -18.32 13.06 -11.52
CA ASP A 240 -17.05 13.74 -11.26
C ASP A 240 -16.34 14.09 -12.57
N LEU A 241 -16.46 13.24 -13.60
CA LEU A 241 -15.92 13.55 -14.92
C LEU A 241 -16.51 14.84 -15.50
N LEU A 242 -17.83 15.02 -15.45
CA LEU A 242 -18.46 16.24 -15.96
C LEU A 242 -18.09 17.47 -15.13
N GLN A 243 -17.96 17.32 -13.81
CA GLN A 243 -17.62 18.43 -12.93
C GLN A 243 -16.24 19.05 -13.26
N HIS A 244 -15.30 18.23 -13.74
CA HIS A 244 -13.93 18.64 -14.04
C HIS A 244 -13.63 18.84 -15.53
N GLN A 245 -14.66 18.95 -16.38
CA GLN A 245 -14.49 19.08 -17.84
C GLN A 245 -13.55 20.23 -18.25
N GLN A 246 -13.65 21.39 -17.58
CA GLN A 246 -12.77 22.54 -17.88
C GLN A 246 -11.29 22.24 -17.62
N ASP A 247 -10.98 21.42 -16.62
CA ASP A 247 -9.60 21.06 -16.30
C ASP A 247 -9.02 20.16 -17.40
N TYR A 248 -9.85 19.30 -17.99
CA TYR A 248 -9.45 18.48 -19.13
C TYR A 248 -9.13 19.31 -20.35
N ASP A 249 -9.95 20.33 -20.64
CA ASP A 249 -9.75 21.21 -21.78
C ASP A 249 -8.46 22.03 -21.64
N LEU A 250 -8.19 22.55 -20.43
CA LEU A 250 -6.97 23.32 -20.14
C LEU A 250 -5.70 22.47 -20.33
N LEU A 251 -5.73 21.20 -19.90
CA LEU A 251 -4.55 20.33 -19.93
C LEU A 251 -4.48 19.41 -21.16
N ARG A 252 -5.48 19.45 -22.06
CA ARG A 252 -5.61 18.52 -23.20
C ARG A 252 -4.33 18.39 -24.03
N HIS A 253 -3.79 19.52 -24.49
CA HIS A 253 -2.59 19.53 -25.33
C HIS A 253 -1.38 18.95 -24.59
N HIS A 254 -1.23 19.29 -23.31
CA HIS A 254 -0.13 18.79 -22.51
C HIS A 254 -0.24 17.29 -22.19
N ALA A 255 -1.44 16.78 -21.96
CA ALA A 255 -1.69 15.36 -21.76
C ALA A 255 -1.41 14.53 -23.03
N GLN A 256 -1.60 15.11 -24.22
CA GLN A 256 -1.31 14.47 -25.50
C GLN A 256 0.18 14.52 -25.84
N GLU A 257 0.84 15.67 -25.68
CA GLU A 257 2.24 15.85 -26.08
C GLU A 257 3.23 15.36 -25.02
N ASN A 258 2.96 15.65 -23.74
CA ASN A 258 3.87 15.40 -22.62
C ASN A 258 3.16 14.67 -21.45
N PRO A 259 2.50 13.51 -21.68
CA PRO A 259 1.75 12.79 -20.64
C PRO A 259 2.61 12.45 -19.42
N HIS A 260 3.88 12.13 -19.63
CA HIS A 260 4.82 11.76 -18.58
C HIS A 260 5.23 12.91 -17.65
N LEU A 261 5.01 14.18 -18.01
CA LEU A 261 5.30 15.35 -17.16
C LEU A 261 4.05 15.89 -16.46
N LEU A 262 2.88 15.38 -16.83
CA LEU A 262 1.60 15.95 -16.42
C LEU A 262 1.42 15.99 -14.89
N GLY A 263 2.08 15.11 -14.14
CA GLY A 263 2.07 15.14 -12.67
C GLY A 263 2.55 16.46 -12.06
N PHE A 264 3.36 17.24 -12.78
CA PHE A 264 3.79 18.58 -12.36
C PHE A 264 2.72 19.66 -12.56
N ALA A 265 1.64 19.41 -13.32
CA ALA A 265 0.50 20.32 -13.41
C ALA A 265 -0.12 20.62 -12.04
N ARG A 266 -0.08 19.67 -11.09
CA ARG A 266 -0.51 19.86 -9.69
C ARG A 266 0.25 20.97 -8.97
N ARG A 267 1.49 21.22 -9.37
CA ARG A 267 2.38 22.22 -8.79
C ARG A 267 2.29 23.56 -9.53
N ILE A 268 1.59 23.61 -10.65
CA ILE A 268 1.41 24.83 -11.46
C ILE A 268 0.05 25.42 -11.12
N LYS A 269 -0.01 26.74 -10.88
CA LYS A 269 -1.27 27.43 -10.63
C LYS A 269 -2.20 27.21 -11.82
N ARG A 270 -3.44 26.76 -11.54
CA ARG A 270 -4.45 26.41 -12.56
C ARG A 270 -4.59 27.45 -13.67
N GLY A 271 -4.47 28.74 -13.33
CA GLY A 271 -4.58 29.85 -14.27
C GLY A 271 -3.47 29.91 -15.34
N TYR A 272 -2.45 29.06 -15.28
CA TYR A 272 -1.41 28.95 -16.31
C TYR A 272 -1.49 27.65 -17.12
N TRP A 273 -2.42 26.72 -16.83
CA TRP A 273 -2.45 25.42 -17.51
C TRP A 273 -2.64 25.49 -19.03
N GLN A 274 -3.20 26.58 -19.55
CA GLN A 274 -3.37 26.80 -20.99
C GLN A 274 -2.09 27.21 -21.74
N TYR A 275 -1.01 27.59 -21.04
CA TYR A 275 0.22 28.06 -21.71
C TYR A 275 1.07 26.87 -22.20
N GLN A 276 1.51 26.94 -23.46
CA GLN A 276 2.21 25.83 -24.11
C GLN A 276 3.56 25.46 -23.45
N ASP A 277 4.17 26.41 -22.75
CA ASP A 277 5.51 26.30 -22.22
C ASP A 277 5.56 25.88 -20.75
N ILE A 278 4.43 25.55 -20.09
CA ILE A 278 4.40 25.15 -18.66
C ILE A 278 5.32 23.96 -18.31
N PHE A 279 5.68 23.14 -19.30
CA PHE A 279 6.64 22.04 -19.15
C PHE A 279 7.98 22.31 -19.84
N SER A 280 8.36 23.58 -19.98
CA SER A 280 9.68 23.96 -20.48
C SER A 280 10.76 23.70 -19.44
N LYS A 281 11.92 23.22 -19.88
CA LYS A 281 13.03 22.85 -19.00
C LYS A 281 13.56 24.01 -18.16
N ASP A 282 13.48 25.23 -18.68
CA ASP A 282 14.00 26.42 -18.01
C ASP A 282 13.19 26.74 -16.74
N ILE A 283 11.88 26.50 -16.76
CA ILE A 283 10.97 26.66 -15.61
C ILE A 283 11.39 25.77 -14.42
N PHE A 284 11.90 24.56 -14.68
CA PHE A 284 12.40 23.64 -13.65
C PHE A 284 13.75 24.06 -13.06
N LEU A 285 14.48 24.97 -13.71
CA LEU A 285 15.78 25.47 -13.28
C LEU A 285 15.68 26.83 -12.55
N GLU A 286 14.54 27.50 -12.63
CA GLU A 286 14.33 28.82 -12.07
C GLU A 286 13.75 28.75 -10.64
N PRO A 287 14.35 29.43 -9.64
CA PRO A 287 13.98 29.30 -8.23
C PRO A 287 12.59 29.81 -7.86
N ASP A 288 11.96 30.68 -8.66
CA ASP A 288 10.71 31.37 -8.31
C ASP A 288 9.91 31.70 -9.59
N HIS A 289 9.77 30.74 -10.50
CA HIS A 289 8.99 30.96 -11.72
C HIS A 289 7.51 31.21 -11.38
N GLU A 290 6.87 32.18 -12.06
CA GLU A 290 5.51 32.65 -11.75
C GLU A 290 4.42 31.56 -11.78
N TYR A 291 4.68 30.49 -12.53
CA TYR A 291 3.78 29.35 -12.71
C TYR A 291 3.66 28.47 -11.47
N TRP A 292 4.71 28.36 -10.64
CA TRP A 292 4.70 27.49 -9.47
C TRP A 292 3.68 27.98 -8.44
N ASP A 293 2.93 27.04 -7.86
CA ASP A 293 1.97 27.30 -6.79
C ASP A 293 2.65 27.14 -5.42
N ASP A 294 2.81 28.27 -4.73
CA ASP A 294 3.45 28.37 -3.42
C ASP A 294 2.69 27.60 -2.30
N GLN A 295 1.44 27.21 -2.54
CA GLN A 295 0.60 26.54 -1.53
C GLN A 295 0.87 25.03 -1.38
N PHE A 296 1.47 24.38 -2.37
CA PHE A 296 1.70 22.93 -2.35
C PHE A 296 2.83 22.45 -1.43
N GLY A 297 3.50 23.36 -0.71
CA GLY A 297 4.46 23.07 0.36
C GLY A 297 3.85 23.05 1.78
N LEU A 298 2.54 23.27 1.94
CA LEU A 298 1.86 23.40 3.24
C LEU A 298 0.73 22.38 3.41
N ASN A 299 1.08 21.10 3.61
CA ASN A 299 0.16 20.19 4.29
C ASN A 299 0.37 20.33 5.81
N ASN A 300 -0.60 20.96 6.48
CA ASN A 300 -0.94 20.88 7.91
C ASN A 300 -0.37 21.89 8.94
N SER A 301 -0.30 23.18 8.62
CA SER A 301 -0.41 24.19 9.69
C SER A 301 -0.97 25.52 9.18
N HIS A 302 -1.93 26.08 9.92
CA HIS A 302 -2.53 27.41 9.71
C HIS A 302 -1.54 28.58 9.94
N GLU A 303 -0.24 28.33 9.91
CA GLU A 303 0.78 29.37 9.98
C GLU A 303 1.26 29.63 8.56
N LYS A 304 0.99 30.85 8.06
CA LYS A 304 1.74 31.43 6.93
C LYS A 304 3.21 31.45 7.33
N SER A 305 3.94 30.36 7.11
CA SER A 305 5.38 30.35 7.26
C SER A 305 5.97 30.99 6.01
N GLU A 306 6.77 32.04 6.20
CA GLU A 306 7.56 32.76 5.20
C GLU A 306 8.67 31.88 4.57
N ARG A 307 8.37 30.63 4.22
CA ARG A 307 9.27 29.71 3.53
C ARG A 307 8.68 29.32 2.19
N THR A 308 8.60 30.31 1.31
CA THR A 308 8.61 30.06 -0.14
C THR A 308 9.82 29.17 -0.43
N LEU A 309 9.66 28.16 -1.29
CA LEU A 309 10.80 27.47 -1.88
C LEU A 309 11.58 28.51 -2.69
N ASN A 310 12.53 29.24 -2.08
CA ASN A 310 13.45 30.13 -2.80
C ASN A 310 14.47 29.32 -3.64
N TYR A 311 14.06 28.17 -4.19
CA TYR A 311 14.93 27.16 -4.77
C TYR A 311 14.32 26.52 -6.01
N PRO A 312 15.14 26.28 -7.04
CA PRO A 312 14.64 25.64 -8.25
C PRO A 312 14.31 24.19 -7.98
N ILE A 313 13.28 23.67 -8.65
CA ILE A 313 12.89 22.25 -8.60
C ILE A 313 14.11 21.35 -8.91
N CYS A 314 14.93 21.76 -9.86
CA CYS A 314 16.17 21.09 -10.21
C CYS A 314 17.36 22.05 -10.19
N TYR A 315 18.37 21.72 -9.39
CA TYR A 315 19.61 22.51 -9.30
C TYR A 315 20.54 22.36 -10.51
N LEU A 316 20.37 21.34 -11.35
CA LEU A 316 21.26 21.07 -12.48
C LEU A 316 20.46 20.80 -13.76
N LYS A 317 20.92 21.37 -14.88
CA LYS A 317 20.39 21.07 -16.23
C LYS A 317 20.39 19.58 -16.56
N ARG A 318 21.37 18.83 -16.03
CA ARG A 318 21.44 17.38 -16.18
C ARG A 318 20.30 16.66 -15.47
N THR A 319 19.92 17.11 -14.27
CA THR A 319 18.81 16.56 -13.51
C THR A 319 17.48 16.77 -14.23
N VAL A 320 17.26 17.97 -14.78
CA VAL A 320 16.06 18.24 -15.62
C VAL A 320 16.04 17.34 -16.86
N ASN A 321 17.16 17.21 -17.57
CA ASN A 321 17.22 16.32 -18.72
C ASN A 321 16.99 14.85 -18.37
N TRP A 322 17.37 14.44 -17.16
CA TRP A 322 17.08 13.10 -16.66
C TRP A 322 15.59 12.95 -16.36
N LEU A 323 14.99 13.89 -15.62
CA LEU A 323 13.56 13.92 -15.27
C LEU A 323 12.67 13.81 -16.52
N PHE A 324 12.97 14.61 -17.55
CA PHE A 324 12.24 14.62 -18.84
C PHE A 324 12.38 13.34 -19.67
N ARG A 325 13.23 12.40 -19.26
CA ARG A 325 13.35 11.08 -19.91
C ARG A 325 12.67 9.98 -19.10
N GLN A 326 12.15 10.29 -17.92
CA GLN A 326 11.51 9.30 -17.06
C GLN A 326 10.04 9.11 -17.47
N ASP A 327 9.54 7.92 -17.15
CA ASP A 327 8.15 7.55 -17.34
C ASP A 327 7.22 8.30 -16.38
N GLN A 328 5.92 8.31 -16.71
CA GLN A 328 4.88 8.97 -15.92
C GLN A 328 4.86 8.51 -14.45
N ILE A 329 5.07 7.22 -14.18
CA ILE A 329 4.99 6.66 -12.83
C ILE A 329 6.08 7.27 -11.92
N VAL A 330 7.26 7.51 -12.49
CA VAL A 330 8.40 8.12 -11.76
C VAL A 330 8.12 9.61 -11.55
N ASN A 331 7.71 10.32 -12.59
CA ASN A 331 7.48 11.77 -12.53
C ASN A 331 6.30 12.16 -11.65
N ASP A 332 5.22 11.39 -11.66
CA ASP A 332 4.04 11.62 -10.81
C ASP A 332 4.36 11.44 -9.33
N TRP A 333 5.24 10.49 -9.00
CA TRP A 333 5.71 10.32 -7.64
C TRP A 333 6.66 11.46 -7.24
N ILE A 334 7.58 11.85 -8.13
CA ILE A 334 8.50 12.98 -7.88
C ILE A 334 7.70 14.26 -7.67
N SER A 335 6.70 14.57 -8.49
CA SER A 335 5.93 15.81 -8.37
C SER A 335 5.20 15.93 -7.03
N GLN A 336 4.88 14.81 -6.38
CA GLN A 336 4.29 14.80 -5.04
C GLN A 336 5.33 15.00 -3.92
N HIS A 337 6.59 14.61 -4.15
CA HIS A 337 7.60 14.50 -3.10
C HIS A 337 8.81 15.42 -3.29
N ILE A 338 8.79 16.30 -4.29
CA ILE A 338 9.94 17.12 -4.70
C ILE A 338 10.42 18.09 -3.60
N ASP A 339 9.56 18.45 -2.65
CA ASP A 339 9.92 19.31 -1.52
C ASP A 339 10.93 18.63 -0.58
N ASP A 340 10.94 17.30 -0.53
CA ASP A 340 11.89 16.54 0.25
C ASP A 340 13.30 16.63 -0.36
N ALA A 341 14.24 17.20 0.41
CA ALA A 341 15.62 17.33 -0.01
C ALA A 341 16.26 15.97 -0.36
N ASN A 342 15.85 14.88 0.28
CA ASN A 342 16.36 13.55 -0.06
C ASN A 342 15.96 13.13 -1.48
N VAL A 343 14.74 13.47 -1.91
CA VAL A 343 14.26 13.18 -3.26
C VAL A 343 15.06 13.97 -4.28
N ARG A 344 15.22 15.28 -4.06
CA ARG A 344 16.07 16.15 -4.89
C ARG A 344 17.50 15.61 -5.00
N MET A 345 18.09 15.13 -3.89
CA MET A 345 19.45 14.59 -3.89
C MET A 345 19.56 13.28 -4.65
N THR A 346 18.57 12.40 -4.48
CA THR A 346 18.53 11.12 -5.18
C THR A 346 18.34 11.34 -6.69
N MET A 347 17.52 12.30 -7.10
CA MET A 347 17.37 12.69 -8.52
C MET A 347 18.69 13.17 -9.11
N ILE A 348 19.43 14.05 -8.41
CA ILE A 348 20.75 14.51 -8.87
C ILE A 348 21.69 13.31 -9.05
N ALA A 349 21.73 12.40 -8.07
CA ALA A 349 22.58 11.22 -8.13
C ALA A 349 22.23 10.30 -9.31
N LEU A 350 20.95 9.97 -9.48
CA LEU A 350 20.43 9.17 -10.59
C LEU A 350 20.71 9.80 -11.96
N SER A 351 20.70 11.14 -12.06
CA SER A 351 21.02 11.85 -13.30
C SER A 351 22.43 11.52 -13.83
N PHE A 352 23.37 11.16 -12.95
CA PHE A 352 24.73 10.76 -13.34
C PHE A 352 24.85 9.29 -13.77
N LEU A 353 23.80 8.50 -13.58
CA LEU A 353 23.73 7.10 -13.99
C LEU A 353 23.04 6.98 -15.36
N HIS A 354 23.25 5.83 -16.02
CA HIS A 354 22.54 5.49 -17.24
C HIS A 354 21.28 4.70 -16.88
N THR A 355 20.15 5.40 -16.65
CA THR A 355 18.93 4.80 -16.12
C THR A 355 17.98 4.23 -17.17
N THR A 356 18.14 4.58 -18.45
CA THR A 356 17.28 4.14 -19.57
C THR A 356 17.04 2.61 -19.67
N PRO A 357 17.98 1.71 -19.32
CA PRO A 357 17.75 0.27 -19.38
C PRO A 357 16.85 -0.27 -18.28
N TYR A 358 16.63 0.48 -17.21
CA TYR A 358 15.90 -0.01 -16.05
C TYR A 358 14.39 0.24 -16.21
N PRO A 359 13.53 -0.72 -15.83
CA PRO A 359 12.10 -0.49 -15.78
C PRO A 359 11.72 0.70 -14.88
N PRO A 360 10.66 1.47 -15.19
CA PRO A 360 10.22 2.61 -14.38
C PRO A 360 10.02 2.29 -12.89
N HIS A 361 9.43 1.14 -12.58
CA HIS A 361 9.20 0.71 -11.20
C HIS A 361 10.50 0.44 -10.44
N VAL A 362 11.57 -0.02 -11.11
CA VAL A 362 12.89 -0.20 -10.49
C VAL A 362 13.51 1.16 -10.13
N ILE A 363 13.34 2.15 -11.00
CA ILE A 363 13.79 3.54 -10.76
C ILE A 363 13.00 4.16 -9.62
N LEU A 364 11.67 3.98 -9.60
CA LEU A 364 10.80 4.47 -8.53
C LEU A 364 11.13 3.84 -7.19
N ALA A 365 11.30 2.52 -7.13
CA ALA A 365 11.68 1.82 -5.90
C ALA A 365 13.06 2.27 -5.39
N THR A 366 13.99 2.58 -6.30
CA THR A 366 15.29 3.19 -5.95
C THR A 366 15.12 4.58 -5.34
N LEU A 367 14.27 5.44 -5.93
CA LEU A 367 13.95 6.75 -5.36
C LEU A 367 13.36 6.65 -3.96
N LYS A 368 12.38 5.75 -3.78
CA LYS A 368 11.71 5.51 -2.50
C LYS A 368 12.67 4.99 -1.44
N TYR A 369 13.55 4.04 -1.78
CA TYR A 369 14.55 3.49 -0.86
C TYR A 369 15.45 4.57 -0.26
N PHE A 370 15.92 5.51 -1.09
CA PHE A 370 16.85 6.55 -0.68
C PHE A 370 16.18 7.83 -0.14
N LYS A 371 14.83 7.87 -0.07
CA LYS A 371 14.05 9.01 0.43
C LYS A 371 14.38 9.39 1.87
N SER A 372 14.93 8.48 2.69
CA SER A 372 15.25 8.77 4.10
C SER A 372 16.74 9.05 4.38
N SER A 373 17.63 8.86 3.40
CA SER A 373 19.07 8.84 3.65
C SER A 373 19.89 9.76 2.73
N SER A 374 19.47 10.01 1.49
CA SER A 374 20.28 10.73 0.50
C SER A 374 20.74 12.12 0.93
N ALA A 375 19.93 12.90 1.64
CA ALA A 375 20.31 14.22 2.13
C ALA A 375 21.46 14.14 3.16
N ARG A 376 21.43 13.15 4.05
CA ARG A 376 22.49 12.90 5.03
C ARG A 376 23.80 12.52 4.33
N LEU A 377 23.72 11.61 3.36
CA LEU A 377 24.89 11.20 2.56
C LEU A 377 25.47 12.39 1.79
N PHE A 378 24.62 13.23 1.20
CA PHE A 378 25.02 14.44 0.51
C PHE A 378 25.73 15.42 1.44
N VAL A 379 25.14 15.77 2.58
CA VAL A 379 25.75 16.74 3.52
C VAL A 379 27.13 16.26 3.97
N GLN A 380 27.29 14.96 4.26
CA GLN A 380 28.58 14.42 4.66
C GLN A 380 29.64 14.51 3.56
N GLU A 381 29.30 14.12 2.32
CA GLU A 381 30.24 14.21 1.19
C GLU A 381 30.54 15.66 0.80
N CYS A 382 29.52 16.51 0.78
CA CYS A 382 29.65 17.93 0.47
C CYS A 382 30.54 18.63 1.49
N ALA A 383 30.32 18.39 2.79
CA ALA A 383 31.17 18.93 3.86
C ALA A 383 32.62 18.44 3.74
N LYS A 384 32.83 17.13 3.54
CA LYS A 384 34.18 16.58 3.32
C LYS A 384 34.87 17.19 2.11
N PHE A 385 34.14 17.41 1.02
CA PHE A 385 34.67 18.03 -0.18
C PHE A 385 34.98 19.52 0.02
N ALA A 386 34.08 20.24 0.69
CA ALA A 386 34.23 21.65 1.04
C ALA A 386 35.47 21.90 1.90
N LEU A 387 35.70 21.06 2.92
CA LEU A 387 36.89 21.11 3.78
C LEU A 387 38.19 20.87 3.01
N ARG A 388 38.18 19.96 2.02
CA ARG A 388 39.39 19.65 1.22
C ARG A 388 39.73 20.73 0.20
N ASN A 389 38.77 21.58 -0.17
CA ASN A 389 38.91 22.59 -1.22
C ASN A 389 38.74 24.01 -0.66
N ASP A 390 38.81 24.18 0.66
CA ASP A 390 38.72 25.46 1.36
C ASP A 390 37.50 26.31 0.96
N TRP A 391 36.34 25.68 0.75
CA TRP A 391 35.10 26.38 0.38
C TRP A 391 34.57 27.27 1.51
N ILE A 392 34.92 26.95 2.76
CA ILE A 392 34.50 27.66 3.98
C ILE A 392 35.76 28.11 4.71
N LYS A 393 35.83 29.40 5.09
CA LYS A 393 36.93 29.94 5.88
C LYS A 393 36.64 29.67 7.35
N HIS A 394 37.30 28.68 7.95
CA HIS A 394 37.20 28.42 9.38
C HIS A 394 37.75 29.60 10.19
N THR A 395 36.87 30.42 10.75
CA THR A 395 37.25 31.29 11.85
C THR A 395 37.28 30.43 13.11
N HIS A 396 38.46 30.04 13.56
CA HIS A 396 38.66 29.35 14.84
C HIS A 396 38.13 30.19 16.00
N VAL A 397 36.84 30.04 16.33
CA VAL A 397 36.30 30.42 17.63
C VAL A 397 35.87 29.11 18.29
N LYS A 398 36.73 28.61 19.17
CA LYS A 398 36.37 27.57 20.13
C LYS A 398 35.29 28.14 21.04
N THR A 399 34.02 27.87 20.75
CA THR A 399 32.95 27.97 21.74
C THR A 399 32.15 26.68 21.71
N HIS A 400 32.43 25.84 22.72
CA HIS A 400 31.43 24.92 23.27
C HIS A 400 30.21 25.77 23.68
N ASP A 401 29.17 25.80 22.86
CA ASP A 401 27.77 25.75 23.32
C ASP A 401 26.80 25.76 22.12
N PRO A 402 25.80 24.85 22.04
CA PRO A 402 24.89 24.75 20.90
C PRO A 402 23.69 25.71 20.95
N PHE A 403 23.61 26.60 21.95
CA PHE A 403 22.49 27.51 22.14
C PHE A 403 23.01 28.88 22.56
N ILE A 404 23.32 29.77 21.63
CA ILE A 404 23.19 31.23 21.72
C ILE A 404 23.56 31.80 20.34
N SER A 405 22.56 32.24 19.58
CA SER A 405 22.47 33.61 19.06
C SER A 405 21.33 33.71 18.03
N ASN A 406 20.10 33.78 18.55
CA ASN A 406 19.08 34.57 17.87
C ASN A 406 19.49 36.04 17.93
N GLN A 407 19.25 36.76 16.84
CA GLN A 407 19.46 38.21 16.61
C GLN A 407 20.84 38.62 16.07
N SER A 408 20.96 38.78 14.74
CA SER A 408 21.12 40.11 14.11
C SER A 408 21.22 40.05 12.57
N LYS A 409 20.14 40.54 11.93
CA LYS A 409 20.06 41.44 10.76
C LYS A 409 21.00 41.24 9.54
N ALA A 410 20.35 40.90 8.42
CA ALA A 410 20.34 41.57 7.12
C ALA A 410 21.52 42.48 6.71
N VAL A 411 22.13 42.07 5.59
CA VAL A 411 22.67 42.86 4.46
C VAL A 411 23.84 43.82 4.75
N SER A 412 25.02 43.40 4.31
CA SER A 412 25.87 44.24 3.46
C SER A 412 26.70 43.36 2.52
N ASP A 413 26.87 43.87 1.30
CA ASP A 413 27.50 43.26 0.15
C ASP A 413 28.97 42.87 0.35
N ASP A 414 29.40 41.86 -0.41
CA ASP A 414 30.78 41.63 -0.82
C ASP A 414 31.84 41.61 0.30
N GLN A 415 31.85 40.56 1.11
CA GLN A 415 33.10 39.97 1.60
C GLN A 415 32.91 38.56 2.17
N HIS A 416 33.61 37.61 1.56
CA HIS A 416 33.73 36.20 1.92
C HIS A 416 33.97 35.92 3.41
N GLY A 417 32.93 35.46 4.10
CA GLY A 417 33.01 34.84 5.42
C GLY A 417 31.85 33.87 5.64
N CYS A 418 31.92 32.69 5.02
CA CYS A 418 30.96 31.61 5.30
C CYS A 418 31.22 31.15 6.74
N GLN A 419 30.23 31.34 7.63
CA GLN A 419 30.24 30.85 9.00
C GLN A 419 30.41 29.32 9.02
N ASP A 420 30.94 28.74 10.09
CA ASP A 420 31.12 27.29 10.22
C ASP A 420 29.75 26.57 10.22
N ILE A 421 29.34 26.04 9.07
CA ILE A 421 28.10 25.26 8.94
C ILE A 421 28.40 23.81 9.36
N PRO A 422 27.71 23.26 10.36
CA PRO A 422 27.95 21.89 10.78
C PRO A 422 27.47 20.90 9.70
N ALA A 423 28.14 19.75 9.61
CA ALA A 423 27.79 18.66 8.69
C ALA A 423 26.57 17.87 9.18
N ASN A 424 25.42 18.55 9.30
CA ASN A 424 24.15 18.00 9.78
C ASN A 424 23.04 18.24 8.74
N VAL A 425 22.16 17.25 8.57
CA VAL A 425 21.02 17.30 7.64
C VAL A 425 20.05 18.46 7.91
N LEU A 426 20.03 18.97 9.14
CA LEU A 426 19.26 20.17 9.48
C LEU A 426 19.67 21.40 8.66
N TYR A 427 20.90 21.42 8.14
CA TYR A 427 21.45 22.50 7.31
C TYR A 427 21.56 22.09 5.83
N VAL A 428 20.75 21.12 5.38
CA VAL A 428 20.84 20.59 4.01
C VAL A 428 20.66 21.68 2.95
N GLU A 429 19.76 22.64 3.20
CA GLU A 429 19.49 23.73 2.24
C GLU A 429 20.68 24.69 2.13
N GLU A 430 21.35 25.01 3.23
CA GLU A 430 22.56 25.83 3.25
C GLU A 430 23.71 25.13 2.52
N TRP A 431 23.89 23.83 2.76
CA TRP A 431 24.85 23.01 2.01
C TRP A 431 24.52 22.96 0.52
N LEU A 432 23.24 22.95 0.16
CA LEU A 432 22.79 23.01 -1.24
C LEU A 432 23.08 24.34 -1.91
N GLN A 433 22.91 25.46 -1.20
CA GLN A 433 23.26 26.77 -1.72
C GLN A 433 24.75 26.89 -2.01
N ILE A 434 25.60 26.42 -1.07
CA ILE A 434 27.06 26.41 -1.28
C ILE A 434 27.38 25.53 -2.48
N PHE A 435 26.85 24.31 -2.51
CA PHE A 435 27.04 23.39 -3.63
C PHE A 435 26.63 24.01 -4.97
N HIS A 436 25.45 24.62 -5.06
CA HIS A 436 24.95 25.23 -6.29
C HIS A 436 25.85 26.39 -6.76
N LYS A 437 26.27 27.28 -5.85
CA LYS A 437 27.21 28.36 -6.17
C LYS A 437 28.53 27.83 -6.72
N GLN A 438 29.07 26.77 -6.12
CA GLN A 438 30.33 26.17 -6.57
C GLN A 438 30.18 25.45 -7.92
N VAL A 439 29.08 24.73 -8.13
CA VAL A 439 28.80 24.03 -9.40
C VAL A 439 28.55 25.01 -10.56
N ALA A 440 27.99 26.20 -10.28
CA ALA A 440 27.89 27.26 -11.27
C ALA A 440 29.26 27.74 -11.78
N LEU A 441 30.29 27.68 -10.92
CA LEU A 441 31.67 28.02 -11.29
C LEU A 441 32.39 26.87 -12.01
N ASP A 442 32.27 25.64 -11.51
CA ASP A 442 32.78 24.43 -12.16
C ASP A 442 31.76 23.27 -12.11
N PRO A 443 31.11 22.97 -13.25
CA PRO A 443 30.16 21.87 -13.36
C PRO A 443 30.73 20.49 -12.98
N LYS A 444 32.06 20.29 -13.01
CA LYS A 444 32.69 19.00 -12.67
C LYS A 444 32.59 18.68 -11.18
N ILE A 445 32.42 19.69 -10.33
CA ILE A 445 32.29 19.55 -8.87
C ILE A 445 31.12 18.63 -8.52
N ALA A 446 29.98 18.77 -9.21
CA ALA A 446 28.78 17.96 -8.96
C ALA A 446 29.08 16.46 -9.01
N LYS A 447 29.81 16.02 -10.04
CA LYS A 447 30.18 14.60 -10.19
C LYS A 447 31.15 14.12 -9.11
N GLN A 448 31.98 15.01 -8.55
CA GLN A 448 32.94 14.66 -7.51
C GLN A 448 32.26 14.49 -6.15
N VAL A 449 31.36 15.41 -5.79
CA VAL A 449 30.57 15.33 -4.54
C VAL A 449 29.66 14.10 -4.56
N PHE A 450 28.96 13.86 -5.66
CA PHE A 450 28.04 12.70 -5.77
C PHE A 450 28.73 11.37 -6.07
N LYS A 451 30.07 11.33 -6.20
CA LYS A 451 30.79 10.14 -6.65
C LYS A 451 30.52 8.90 -5.80
N HIS A 452 30.53 9.04 -4.48
CA HIS A 452 30.30 7.93 -3.55
C HIS A 452 28.83 7.55 -3.46
N ILE A 453 27.93 8.54 -3.44
CA ILE A 453 26.47 8.36 -3.45
C ILE A 453 26.06 7.58 -4.70
N ASN A 454 26.55 7.99 -5.87
CA ASN A 454 26.28 7.33 -7.15
C ASN A 454 26.70 5.85 -7.15
N ARG A 455 27.85 5.50 -6.54
CA ARG A 455 28.31 4.10 -6.48
C ARG A 455 27.33 3.22 -5.71
N VAL A 456 26.79 3.74 -4.61
CA VAL A 456 25.87 2.98 -3.75
C VAL A 456 24.48 2.89 -4.37
N ILE A 457 23.96 3.99 -4.91
CA ILE A 457 22.69 3.98 -5.65
C ILE A 457 22.79 3.06 -6.88
N GLN A 458 23.92 3.11 -7.60
CA GLN A 458 24.17 2.21 -8.73
C GLN A 458 24.19 0.74 -8.29
N ALA A 459 24.83 0.42 -7.16
CA ALA A 459 24.85 -0.94 -6.64
C ALA A 459 23.43 -1.44 -6.29
N PHE A 460 22.58 -0.58 -5.72
CA PHE A 460 21.19 -0.92 -5.40
C PHE A 460 20.33 -1.13 -6.66
N ILE A 461 20.33 -0.16 -7.58
CA ILE A 461 19.47 -0.24 -8.78
C ILE A 461 19.86 -1.42 -9.67
N GLN A 462 21.16 -1.74 -9.76
CA GLN A 462 21.64 -2.93 -10.47
C GLN A 462 21.17 -4.21 -9.78
N TYR A 463 21.33 -4.31 -8.46
CA TYR A 463 20.86 -5.46 -7.69
C TYR A 463 19.35 -5.68 -7.84
N LEU A 464 18.54 -4.63 -7.74
CA LEU A 464 17.10 -4.72 -7.94
C LEU A 464 16.74 -5.11 -9.37
N ASN A 465 17.42 -4.54 -10.37
CA ASN A 465 17.22 -4.90 -11.77
C ASN A 465 17.56 -6.38 -12.04
N ASP A 466 18.63 -6.91 -11.46
CA ASP A 466 19.03 -8.31 -11.63
C ASP A 466 17.97 -9.28 -11.08
N ILE A 467 17.28 -8.90 -9.99
CA ILE A 467 16.12 -9.65 -9.47
C ILE A 467 14.97 -9.60 -10.49
N VAL A 468 14.64 -8.40 -10.96
CA VAL A 468 13.46 -8.14 -11.80
C VAL A 468 13.59 -8.70 -13.22
N GLN A 469 14.81 -8.87 -13.75
CA GLN A 469 15.04 -9.47 -15.08
C GLN A 469 14.47 -10.89 -15.22
N ASN A 470 14.29 -11.61 -14.11
CA ASN A 470 13.75 -12.98 -14.11
C ASN A 470 12.24 -13.03 -13.83
N ILE A 471 11.57 -11.88 -13.75
CA ILE A 471 10.14 -11.75 -13.42
C ILE A 471 9.35 -11.35 -14.68
N PRO A 472 8.13 -11.88 -14.90
CA PRO A 472 7.24 -11.41 -15.97
C PRO A 472 6.98 -9.90 -15.92
N ALA A 473 6.93 -9.26 -17.09
CA ALA A 473 6.87 -7.79 -17.21
C ALA A 473 5.66 -7.14 -16.51
N ASP A 474 4.50 -7.79 -16.54
CA ASP A 474 3.27 -7.35 -15.88
C ASP A 474 3.32 -7.47 -14.35
N LEU A 475 4.24 -8.26 -13.80
CA LEU A 475 4.47 -8.38 -12.36
C LEU A 475 5.48 -7.37 -11.81
N ILE A 476 6.25 -6.70 -12.67
CA ILE A 476 7.27 -5.71 -12.27
C ILE A 476 6.64 -4.53 -11.52
N GLN A 477 5.40 -4.17 -11.85
CA GLN A 477 4.67 -3.11 -11.14
C GLN A 477 4.37 -3.45 -9.67
N PHE A 478 4.48 -4.73 -9.29
CA PHE A 478 4.16 -5.21 -7.94
C PHE A 478 5.40 -5.52 -7.08
N ILE A 479 6.59 -5.04 -7.48
CA ILE A 479 7.84 -5.29 -6.74
C ILE A 479 7.79 -4.71 -5.31
N GLU A 480 7.03 -3.64 -5.08
CA GLU A 480 6.88 -3.01 -3.77
C GLU A 480 5.82 -3.73 -2.92
N PRO A 481 6.07 -4.02 -1.64
CA PRO A 481 5.13 -4.76 -0.80
C PRO A 481 3.72 -4.16 -0.72
N GLU A 482 3.61 -2.83 -0.73
CA GLU A 482 2.34 -2.08 -0.65
C GLU A 482 1.42 -2.38 -1.85
N THR A 483 2.00 -2.58 -3.03
CA THR A 483 1.25 -2.82 -4.27
C THR A 483 0.72 -4.26 -4.39
N GLN A 484 1.21 -5.18 -3.55
CA GLN A 484 0.86 -6.60 -3.58
C GLN A 484 -0.49 -6.93 -2.91
N GLN A 485 -1.19 -5.92 -2.40
CA GLN A 485 -2.57 -6.07 -1.90
C GLN A 485 -3.62 -5.94 -3.03
N SER A 486 -3.19 -5.49 -4.21
CA SER A 486 -4.03 -5.29 -5.39
C SER A 486 -4.74 -6.55 -5.88
N PRO A 487 -6.03 -6.48 -6.28
CA PRO A 487 -6.68 -7.55 -7.05
C PRO A 487 -5.93 -7.90 -8.35
N PHE A 488 -5.33 -6.91 -9.02
CA PHE A 488 -4.54 -7.11 -10.24
C PHE A 488 -3.28 -7.93 -10.00
N PHE A 489 -2.68 -7.83 -8.82
CA PHE A 489 -1.52 -8.64 -8.45
C PHE A 489 -1.89 -10.13 -8.42
N PHE A 490 -2.99 -10.48 -7.74
CA PHE A 490 -3.46 -11.87 -7.66
C PHE A 490 -3.88 -12.41 -9.03
N HIS A 491 -4.53 -11.58 -9.86
CA HIS A 491 -4.86 -11.96 -11.24
C HIS A 491 -3.60 -12.25 -12.07
N SER A 492 -2.60 -11.37 -11.98
CA SER A 492 -1.33 -11.51 -12.71
C SER A 492 -0.53 -12.72 -12.24
N LEU A 493 -0.51 -13.01 -10.94
CA LEU A 493 0.13 -14.21 -10.40
C LEU A 493 -0.54 -15.50 -10.91
N LYS A 494 -1.87 -15.54 -10.91
CA LYS A 494 -2.64 -16.70 -11.40
C LYS A 494 -2.38 -16.96 -12.88
N LYS A 495 -2.29 -15.91 -13.69
CA LYS A 495 -1.95 -15.98 -15.12
C LYS A 495 -0.59 -16.66 -15.36
N HIS A 496 0.39 -16.40 -14.50
CA HIS A 496 1.75 -16.95 -14.59
C HIS A 496 1.99 -18.20 -13.72
N GLN A 497 0.96 -18.72 -13.05
CA GLN A 497 1.04 -19.89 -12.16
C GLN A 497 2.09 -19.73 -11.03
N LEU A 498 2.22 -18.52 -10.49
CA LEU A 498 3.14 -18.22 -9.40
C LEU A 498 2.40 -18.14 -8.06
N GLU A 499 3.01 -18.69 -7.00
CA GLU A 499 2.52 -18.49 -5.64
C GLU A 499 2.97 -17.16 -5.06
N VAL A 500 2.15 -16.59 -4.17
CA VAL A 500 2.43 -15.31 -3.51
C VAL A 500 3.72 -15.36 -2.69
N GLN A 501 3.99 -16.49 -2.02
CA GLN A 501 5.18 -16.65 -1.18
C GLN A 501 6.46 -16.71 -2.01
N ASP A 502 6.43 -17.39 -3.16
CA ASP A 502 7.56 -17.49 -4.09
C ASP A 502 7.93 -16.10 -4.62
N PHE A 503 6.95 -15.32 -5.07
CA PHE A 503 7.19 -13.95 -5.53
C PHE A 503 7.79 -13.07 -4.43
N ARG A 504 7.23 -13.12 -3.20
CA ARG A 504 7.73 -12.34 -2.05
C ARG A 504 9.14 -12.76 -1.63
N SER A 505 9.52 -14.02 -1.82
CA SER A 505 10.84 -14.53 -1.45
C SER A 505 11.97 -13.90 -2.28
N LEU A 506 11.69 -13.48 -3.52
CA LEU A 506 12.65 -12.83 -4.42
C LEU A 506 13.17 -11.50 -3.86
N PHE A 507 12.34 -10.80 -3.09
CA PHE A 507 12.66 -9.48 -2.52
C PHE A 507 13.12 -9.57 -1.06
N LYS A 508 13.63 -10.74 -0.65
CA LYS A 508 14.32 -10.93 0.63
C LYS A 508 15.82 -11.08 0.41
N HIS A 509 16.61 -10.63 1.38
CA HIS A 509 18.04 -10.90 1.37
C HIS A 509 18.32 -12.39 1.64
N GLN A 510 19.09 -13.03 0.77
CA GLN A 510 19.53 -14.42 0.98
C GLN A 510 20.74 -14.44 1.92
N HIS A 511 20.61 -15.03 3.10
CA HIS A 511 21.72 -15.25 4.04
C HIS A 511 21.82 -16.72 4.45
N ARG A 512 23.04 -17.28 4.40
CA ARG A 512 23.29 -18.72 4.67
C ARG A 512 23.28 -19.11 6.15
N TYR A 513 23.44 -18.15 7.06
CA TYR A 513 23.76 -18.46 8.47
C TYR A 513 22.79 -17.87 9.49
N LEU A 514 21.81 -17.06 9.07
CA LEU A 514 20.86 -16.42 9.97
C LEU A 514 19.50 -16.43 9.30
N ASN A 515 18.49 -17.00 9.97
CA ASN A 515 17.08 -16.87 9.61
C ASN A 515 16.63 -15.41 9.83
N GLN A 516 17.15 -14.49 9.01
CA GLN A 516 16.75 -13.10 8.95
C GLN A 516 15.88 -12.92 7.70
N ASN A 517 14.57 -12.87 7.91
CA ASN A 517 13.58 -12.54 6.88
C ASN A 517 13.58 -11.02 6.61
N MET A 518 14.73 -10.43 6.27
CA MET A 518 14.82 -8.99 5.99
C MET A 518 14.52 -8.73 4.52
N GLY A 519 13.55 -7.84 4.27
CA GLY A 519 13.22 -7.36 2.94
C GLY A 519 14.30 -6.44 2.37
N ILE A 520 14.50 -6.47 1.06
CA ILE A 520 15.51 -5.63 0.39
C ILE A 520 15.20 -4.13 0.45
N PHE A 521 13.94 -3.78 0.74
CA PHE A 521 13.45 -2.39 0.80
C PHE A 521 13.53 -1.80 2.21
N GLU A 522 13.99 -2.55 3.20
CA GLU A 522 14.14 -2.08 4.58
C GLU A 522 15.35 -1.14 4.73
N SER A 523 15.31 -0.24 5.72
CA SER A 523 16.37 0.76 5.97
C SER A 523 17.69 0.15 6.46
N TYR A 524 17.75 -1.17 6.66
CA TYR A 524 18.87 -1.86 7.29
C TYR A 524 20.24 -1.49 6.70
N VAL A 525 20.36 -1.48 5.36
CA VAL A 525 21.60 -1.06 4.68
C VAL A 525 21.75 0.46 4.70
N ALA A 526 20.65 1.22 4.55
CA ALA A 526 20.67 2.68 4.61
C ALA A 526 21.23 3.22 5.93
N ASP A 527 20.90 2.60 7.06
CA ASP A 527 21.41 2.98 8.39
C ASP A 527 22.94 2.79 8.46
N TYR A 528 23.42 1.64 7.97
CA TYR A 528 24.86 1.38 7.85
C TYR A 528 25.56 2.37 6.91
N LEU A 529 24.93 2.76 5.81
CA LEU A 529 25.51 3.71 4.85
C LEU A 529 25.81 5.07 5.50
N ILE A 530 24.96 5.54 6.42
CA ILE A 530 25.19 6.80 7.13
C ILE A 530 26.50 6.75 7.93
N ASP A 531 26.76 5.65 8.64
CA ASP A 531 28.00 5.47 9.40
C ASP A 531 29.21 5.23 8.48
N LEU A 532 29.03 4.46 7.41
CA LEU A 532 30.06 4.21 6.39
C LEU A 532 30.57 5.52 5.79
N PHE A 533 29.66 6.42 5.41
CA PHE A 533 29.99 7.72 4.83
C PHE A 533 30.58 8.67 5.87
N GLN A 534 30.40 8.47 7.17
CA GLN A 534 31.14 9.23 8.19
C GLN A 534 32.58 8.71 8.31
N ARG A 535 32.74 7.41 8.53
CA ARG A 535 34.01 6.79 8.94
C ARG A 535 34.98 6.52 7.79
N GLN A 536 34.51 6.16 6.61
CA GLN A 536 35.38 5.78 5.49
C GLN A 536 35.64 6.94 4.52
N PRO A 537 36.90 7.13 4.06
CA PRO A 537 37.24 8.20 3.14
C PRO A 537 36.94 7.89 1.66
N ASN A 538 36.71 6.62 1.30
CA ASN A 538 36.49 6.19 -0.07
C ASN A 538 35.68 4.90 -0.15
N ILE A 539 34.76 4.82 -1.12
CA ILE A 539 33.94 3.64 -1.42
C ILE A 539 34.45 3.01 -2.71
N ALA A 540 34.69 1.70 -2.78
CA ALA A 540 35.22 1.08 -3.99
C ALA A 540 34.29 1.23 -5.22
N LYS A 541 34.84 1.21 -6.44
CA LYS A 541 34.05 1.30 -7.69
C LYS A 541 33.19 0.06 -7.94
N ASN A 542 33.66 -1.10 -7.51
CA ASN A 542 33.02 -2.41 -7.67
C ASN A 542 32.20 -2.81 -6.43
N VAL A 543 31.67 -1.82 -5.70
CA VAL A 543 30.80 -2.10 -4.56
C VAL A 543 29.53 -2.77 -5.05
N THR A 544 29.12 -3.86 -4.40
CA THR A 544 27.88 -4.57 -4.68
C THR A 544 26.90 -4.40 -3.53
N TRP A 545 25.60 -4.44 -3.81
CA TRP A 545 24.57 -4.33 -2.77
C TRP A 545 24.65 -5.47 -1.76
N THR A 546 24.88 -6.69 -2.24
CA THR A 546 25.10 -7.88 -1.39
C THR A 546 26.30 -7.71 -0.46
N GLY A 547 27.39 -7.11 -0.95
CA GLY A 547 28.58 -6.83 -0.14
C GLY A 547 28.35 -5.73 0.90
N LEU A 548 27.52 -4.72 0.58
CA LEU A 548 27.08 -3.72 1.54
C LEU A 548 26.17 -4.32 2.62
N TYR A 549 25.24 -5.19 2.23
CA TYR A 549 24.35 -5.89 3.15
C TYR A 549 25.12 -6.77 4.14
N GLN A 550 26.11 -7.55 3.68
CA GLN A 550 26.97 -8.35 4.57
C GLN A 550 27.76 -7.50 5.59
N LYS A 551 28.17 -6.29 5.20
CA LYS A 551 28.82 -5.36 6.12
C LYS A 551 27.82 -4.73 7.09
N ALA A 552 26.62 -4.41 6.62
CA ALA A 552 25.53 -3.90 7.45
C ALA A 552 25.18 -4.90 8.55
N ILE A 553 25.12 -6.21 8.25
CA ILE A 553 24.88 -7.26 9.27
C ILE A 553 25.89 -7.15 10.41
N LYS A 554 27.18 -7.20 10.08
CA LYS A 554 28.26 -7.12 11.08
C LYS A 554 28.23 -5.81 11.85
N TRP A 555 27.86 -4.71 11.19
CA TRP A 555 27.77 -3.40 11.82
C TRP A 555 26.61 -3.34 12.81
N HIS A 556 25.41 -3.82 12.44
CA HIS A 556 24.25 -3.86 13.35
C HIS A 556 24.49 -4.79 14.54
N GLU A 557 25.16 -5.93 14.34
CA GLU A 557 25.59 -6.81 15.43
C GLU A 557 26.53 -6.08 16.41
N GLN A 558 27.49 -5.29 15.88
CA GLN A 558 28.41 -4.49 16.70
C GLN A 558 27.70 -3.36 17.44
N VAL A 559 26.83 -2.61 16.78
CA VAL A 559 26.06 -1.51 17.39
C VAL A 559 25.17 -2.05 18.51
N TYR A 560 24.43 -3.12 18.26
CA TYR A 560 23.62 -3.74 19.30
C TYR A 560 24.46 -4.23 20.48
N LEU A 561 25.61 -4.86 20.22
CA LEU A 561 26.53 -5.29 21.26
C LEU A 561 27.00 -4.10 22.11
N GLU A 562 27.43 -3.00 21.48
CA GLU A 562 27.88 -1.79 22.18
C GLU A 562 26.76 -1.13 22.98
N ASP A 563 25.57 -1.00 22.42
CA ASP A 563 24.40 -0.41 23.10
C ASP A 563 23.95 -1.27 24.29
N THR A 564 23.90 -2.59 24.11
CA THR A 564 23.55 -3.52 25.18
C THR A 564 24.61 -3.53 26.28
N LEU A 565 25.90 -3.49 25.92
CA LEU A 565 27.00 -3.33 26.89
C LEU A 565 26.87 -2.03 27.67
N ASN A 566 26.59 -0.91 27.00
CA ASN A 566 26.40 0.38 27.64
C ASN A 566 25.18 0.38 28.58
N GLN A 567 24.10 -0.29 28.20
CA GLN A 567 22.92 -0.44 29.05
C GLN A 567 23.19 -1.31 30.27
N LEU A 568 23.88 -2.44 30.09
CA LEU A 568 24.18 -3.38 31.18
C LEU A 568 25.25 -2.82 32.13
N ARG A 569 26.26 -2.10 31.64
CA ARG A 569 27.26 -1.43 32.48
C ARG A 569 26.68 -0.33 33.38
N ARG A 570 25.48 0.20 33.05
CA ARG A 570 24.74 1.10 33.95
C ARG A 570 24.07 0.36 35.11
N ARG A 571 23.87 -0.95 34.99
CA ARG A 571 23.16 -1.80 35.96
C ARG A 571 24.12 -2.68 36.76
N VAL A 572 25.22 -3.11 36.14
CA VAL A 572 26.19 -4.07 36.66
C VAL A 572 27.59 -3.49 36.57
N ASN A 573 28.37 -3.60 37.65
CA ASN A 573 29.71 -2.99 37.77
C ASN A 573 30.87 -3.91 37.34
N VAL A 574 30.58 -5.09 36.79
CA VAL A 574 31.59 -6.11 36.48
C VAL A 574 31.36 -6.67 35.08
N ASP A 575 32.44 -6.81 34.29
CA ASP A 575 32.39 -7.32 32.92
C ASP A 575 32.49 -8.87 32.85
N GLU A 576 33.07 -9.51 33.87
CA GLU A 576 33.23 -10.97 34.02
C GLU A 576 32.95 -11.40 35.46
N TRP A 577 32.32 -12.55 35.68
CA TRP A 577 32.05 -13.09 37.02
C TRP A 577 32.68 -14.47 37.22
N PRO A 578 32.90 -14.88 38.49
CA PRO A 578 33.44 -16.20 38.78
C PRO A 578 32.57 -17.31 38.18
N SER A 579 33.20 -18.19 37.42
CA SER A 579 32.55 -19.38 36.86
C SER A 579 32.16 -20.34 37.98
N VAL A 580 30.94 -20.88 37.90
CA VAL A 580 30.43 -21.93 38.79
C VAL A 580 31.18 -23.24 38.57
N THR A 581 31.59 -23.53 37.33
CA THR A 581 32.11 -24.84 36.94
C THR A 581 33.62 -25.00 37.03
N HIS A 582 34.39 -23.89 37.12
CA HIS A 582 35.86 -23.85 37.19
C HIS A 582 36.62 -24.59 36.04
N GLN A 583 35.93 -25.31 35.16
CA GLN A 583 36.46 -26.06 34.01
C GLN A 583 36.00 -25.41 32.70
N LYS A 584 36.91 -25.33 31.71
CA LYS A 584 36.57 -24.94 30.33
C LYS A 584 35.95 -26.15 29.59
N PRO A 585 35.23 -25.91 28.47
CA PRO A 585 33.92 -26.49 28.17
C PRO A 585 33.76 -27.95 28.60
N ILE A 586 32.67 -28.26 29.31
CA ILE A 586 32.41 -29.59 29.85
C ILE A 586 31.75 -30.42 28.75
N GLN A 587 32.41 -31.51 28.36
CA GLN A 587 31.78 -32.51 27.52
C GLN A 587 30.99 -33.50 28.39
N TYR A 588 29.71 -33.68 28.06
CA TYR A 588 28.84 -34.68 28.66
C TYR A 588 28.09 -35.42 27.56
N ASP A 589 28.29 -36.75 27.49
CA ASP A 589 27.84 -37.58 26.36
C ASP A 589 28.27 -37.00 24.99
N ALA A 590 27.30 -36.80 24.08
CA ALA A 590 27.48 -36.24 22.75
C ALA A 590 27.35 -34.70 22.71
N TRP A 591 27.46 -34.01 23.87
CA TRP A 591 27.22 -32.57 23.98
C TRP A 591 28.36 -31.84 24.67
N ILE A 592 28.53 -30.57 24.28
CA ILE A 592 29.47 -29.63 24.89
C ILE A 592 28.68 -28.53 25.60
N PHE A 593 29.00 -28.30 26.87
CA PHE A 593 28.45 -27.23 27.70
C PHE A 593 29.51 -26.17 28.01
N SER A 594 29.28 -24.93 27.61
CA SER A 594 30.15 -23.79 27.89
C SER A 594 29.45 -22.77 28.77
N GLU A 595 29.95 -22.52 29.97
CA GLU A 595 29.38 -21.51 30.87
C GLU A 595 29.56 -20.10 30.30
N LEU A 596 28.48 -19.32 30.33
CA LEU A 596 28.48 -17.92 29.91
C LEU A 596 28.81 -17.05 31.13
N ASN A 597 30.07 -16.64 31.26
CA ASN A 597 30.58 -15.99 32.48
C ASN A 597 31.09 -14.55 32.27
N SER A 598 30.73 -13.94 31.14
CA SER A 598 31.08 -12.56 30.80
C SER A 598 29.90 -11.86 30.13
N LEU A 599 29.83 -10.54 30.28
CA LEU A 599 28.81 -9.72 29.61
C LEU A 599 28.85 -9.94 28.09
N LYS A 600 30.05 -10.00 27.50
CA LYS A 600 30.21 -10.20 26.06
C LYS A 600 29.65 -11.55 25.59
N GLN A 601 29.90 -12.63 26.33
CA GLN A 601 29.37 -13.95 25.98
C GLN A 601 27.84 -13.99 26.08
N ILE A 602 27.26 -13.46 27.16
CA ILE A 602 25.80 -13.45 27.34
C ILE A 602 25.09 -12.60 26.28
N ILE A 603 25.66 -11.45 25.90
CA ILE A 603 25.09 -10.60 24.85
C ILE A 603 25.21 -11.29 23.49
N ASN A 604 26.37 -11.89 23.18
CA ASN A 604 26.55 -12.65 21.94
C ASN A 604 25.58 -13.83 21.85
N GLU A 605 25.38 -14.57 22.95
CA GLU A 605 24.40 -15.65 23.02
C GLU A 605 22.99 -15.13 22.69
N SER A 606 22.61 -14.01 23.33
CA SER A 606 21.31 -13.38 23.13
C SER A 606 21.08 -12.85 21.73
N LEU A 607 22.13 -12.36 21.08
CA LEU A 607 22.14 -11.91 19.69
C LEU A 607 21.95 -13.08 18.71
N VAL A 608 22.80 -14.10 18.83
CA VAL A 608 22.85 -15.22 17.89
C VAL A 608 21.57 -16.06 17.99
N TYR A 609 21.10 -16.32 19.22
CA TYR A 609 19.94 -17.19 19.47
C TYR A 609 18.65 -16.42 19.76
N LYS A 610 18.65 -15.08 19.64
CA LYS A 610 17.45 -14.21 19.70
C LYS A 610 16.57 -14.43 20.94
N HIS A 611 17.21 -14.51 22.11
CA HIS A 611 16.53 -14.64 23.40
C HIS A 611 16.93 -13.51 24.36
N CYS A 612 16.10 -13.22 25.37
CA CYS A 612 16.28 -12.07 26.25
C CYS A 612 17.27 -12.29 27.41
N LEU A 613 18.09 -13.35 27.38
CA LEU A 613 19.01 -13.70 28.47
C LEU A 613 19.84 -12.50 28.97
N ALA A 614 20.44 -11.72 28.06
CA ALA A 614 21.28 -10.58 28.40
C ALA A 614 20.55 -9.47 29.14
N LEU A 615 19.33 -9.12 28.76
CA LEU A 615 18.60 -8.01 29.39
C LEU A 615 17.81 -8.44 30.63
N SER A 616 17.42 -9.71 30.72
CA SER A 616 16.53 -10.21 31.77
C SER A 616 17.22 -10.93 32.92
N TYR A 617 18.37 -11.57 32.69
CA TYR A 617 19.00 -12.44 33.70
C TYR A 617 20.41 -12.02 34.12
N THR A 618 21.04 -11.05 33.46
CA THR A 618 22.43 -10.65 33.77
C THR A 618 22.63 -10.20 35.23
N GLU A 619 21.71 -9.42 35.80
CA GLU A 619 21.79 -9.01 37.22
C GLU A 619 21.74 -10.23 38.15
N LEU A 620 20.78 -11.13 37.92
CA LEU A 620 20.62 -12.38 38.67
C LEU A 620 21.84 -13.30 38.56
N ILE A 621 22.50 -13.32 37.41
CA ILE A 621 23.72 -14.11 37.17
C ILE A 621 24.89 -13.51 37.94
N VAL A 622 25.08 -12.19 37.86
CA VAL A 622 26.17 -11.50 38.56
C VAL A 622 26.01 -11.57 40.08
N ASP A 623 24.77 -11.50 40.58
CA ASP A 623 24.45 -11.65 42.00
C ASP A 623 24.59 -13.11 42.50
N GLY A 624 24.91 -14.06 41.60
CA GLY A 624 25.11 -15.46 41.95
C GLY A 624 23.81 -16.25 42.20
N GLY A 625 22.68 -15.76 41.68
CA GLY A 625 21.37 -16.45 41.76
C GLY A 625 21.04 -17.30 40.53
N TYR A 626 21.80 -17.17 39.45
CA TYR A 626 21.53 -17.84 38.17
C TYR A 626 22.82 -18.16 37.41
N ALA A 627 22.81 -19.20 36.59
CA ALA A 627 23.89 -19.56 35.68
C ALA A 627 23.32 -19.95 34.31
N ALA A 628 24.04 -19.61 33.25
CA ALA A 628 23.65 -19.92 31.89
C ALA A 628 24.78 -20.64 31.14
N PHE A 629 24.41 -21.61 30.30
CA PHE A 629 25.34 -22.43 29.53
C PHE A 629 24.92 -22.46 28.07
N HIS A 630 25.89 -22.34 27.19
CA HIS A 630 25.77 -22.68 25.78
C HIS A 630 25.92 -24.20 25.61
N MET A 631 24.95 -24.85 24.99
CA MET A 631 24.90 -26.29 24.73
C MET A 631 25.00 -26.54 23.22
N ALA A 632 26.02 -27.27 22.78
CA ALA A 632 26.25 -27.60 21.37
C ALA A 632 26.40 -29.11 21.16
N SER A 633 25.78 -29.65 20.10
CA SER A 633 25.88 -31.08 19.75
C SER A 633 27.21 -31.40 19.07
N LEU A 634 27.80 -32.55 19.40
CA LEU A 634 28.95 -33.10 18.68
C LEU A 634 28.54 -33.79 17.37
N ASP A 635 27.30 -34.24 17.28
CA ASP A 635 26.79 -35.00 16.14
C ASP A 635 26.18 -34.09 15.06
N ASP A 636 25.82 -32.85 15.42
CA ASP A 636 25.23 -31.85 14.51
C ASP A 636 25.78 -30.44 14.82
N GLU A 637 26.61 -29.91 13.91
CA GLU A 637 27.21 -28.57 14.02
C GLU A 637 26.18 -27.42 13.99
N HIS A 638 24.91 -27.68 13.69
CA HIS A 638 23.85 -26.68 13.67
C HIS A 638 22.94 -26.72 14.89
N LEU A 639 23.10 -27.73 15.77
CA LEU A 639 22.24 -27.93 16.92
C LEU A 639 22.81 -27.26 18.18
N HIS A 640 22.32 -26.06 18.46
CA HIS A 640 22.73 -25.22 19.58
C HIS A 640 21.53 -24.80 20.43
N LEU A 641 21.70 -24.83 21.75
CA LEU A 641 20.70 -24.45 22.74
C LEU A 641 21.31 -23.63 23.87
N THR A 642 20.47 -22.84 24.54
CA THR A 642 20.84 -22.08 25.73
C THR A 642 20.16 -22.69 26.95
N LEU A 643 20.96 -23.22 27.88
CA LEU A 643 20.52 -23.78 29.15
C LEU A 643 20.57 -22.71 30.25
N GLY A 644 19.43 -22.45 30.88
CA GLY A 644 19.31 -21.59 32.05
C GLY A 644 19.10 -22.40 33.34
N CYS A 645 19.79 -22.01 34.41
CA CYS A 645 19.75 -22.70 35.70
C CYS A 645 19.68 -21.71 36.87
N TYR A 646 18.82 -21.98 37.85
CA TYR A 646 18.87 -21.28 39.14
C TYR A 646 20.00 -21.83 40.01
N LEU A 647 20.77 -20.93 40.65
CA LEU A 647 21.79 -21.32 41.62
C LEU A 647 21.24 -21.13 43.03
N LYS A 648 21.00 -22.23 43.76
CA LYS A 648 20.51 -22.21 45.14
C LYS A 648 21.38 -23.12 46.00
N ASN A 649 21.85 -22.63 47.15
CA ASN A 649 22.71 -23.41 48.06
C ASN A 649 23.92 -24.06 47.37
N LYS A 650 24.54 -23.36 46.40
CA LYS A 650 25.64 -23.87 45.54
C LYS A 650 25.29 -25.08 44.65
N GLN A 651 24.00 -25.32 44.41
CA GLN A 651 23.52 -26.34 43.47
C GLN A 651 22.74 -25.68 42.34
N LEU A 652 22.97 -26.17 41.12
CA LEU A 652 22.25 -25.77 39.91
C LEU A 652 20.92 -26.51 39.84
N HIS A 653 19.85 -25.77 39.56
CA HIS A 653 18.52 -26.30 39.33
C HIS A 653 18.08 -25.92 37.92
N PHE A 654 17.60 -26.90 37.16
CA PHE A 654 17.06 -26.67 35.82
C PHE A 654 15.94 -25.62 35.86
N ASP A 655 16.01 -24.65 34.95
CA ASP A 655 14.95 -23.66 34.73
C ASP A 655 14.37 -23.80 33.33
N GLN A 656 15.21 -23.67 32.30
CA GLN A 656 14.78 -23.73 30.92
C GLN A 656 15.89 -24.16 29.96
N LEU A 657 15.49 -24.78 28.85
CA LEU A 657 16.36 -25.07 27.72
C LEU A 657 15.69 -24.57 26.43
N ARG A 658 16.37 -23.68 25.71
CA ARG A 658 15.78 -22.97 24.57
C ARG A 658 16.63 -23.10 23.31
N PHE A 659 15.97 -23.28 22.18
CA PHE A 659 16.54 -23.05 20.86
C PHE A 659 16.56 -21.54 20.53
N ALA A 660 17.05 -21.22 19.34
CA ALA A 660 16.90 -19.89 18.77
C ALA A 660 15.42 -19.44 18.77
N ASN A 661 15.17 -18.15 18.96
CA ASN A 661 13.82 -17.55 19.04
C ASN A 661 12.95 -18.04 20.24
N ASN A 662 13.56 -18.54 21.32
CA ASN A 662 12.86 -19.03 22.53
C ASN A 662 11.98 -20.29 22.32
N GLU A 663 12.17 -21.03 21.23
CA GLU A 663 11.51 -22.32 21.03
C GLU A 663 11.95 -23.32 22.12
N LYS A 664 11.03 -24.15 22.60
CA LYS A 664 11.30 -25.14 23.66
C LYS A 664 12.02 -26.35 23.08
N ALA A 665 12.95 -26.90 23.84
CA ALA A 665 13.54 -28.20 23.54
C ALA A 665 12.51 -29.33 23.69
N SER A 666 12.74 -30.46 23.02
CA SER A 666 11.99 -31.69 23.28
C SER A 666 12.35 -32.26 24.65
N GLU A 667 11.44 -33.02 25.24
CA GLU A 667 11.64 -33.66 26.57
C GLU A 667 12.92 -34.51 26.60
N GLU A 668 13.25 -35.18 25.50
CA GLU A 668 14.46 -36.00 25.37
C GLU A 668 15.76 -35.20 25.55
N ILE A 669 15.82 -33.98 24.98
CA ILE A 669 17.00 -33.11 25.10
C ILE A 669 17.04 -32.44 26.48
N GLU A 670 15.87 -32.09 27.05
CA GLU A 670 15.78 -31.57 28.41
C GLU A 670 16.29 -32.61 29.45
N GLU A 671 15.99 -33.89 29.26
CA GLU A 671 16.53 -34.96 30.12
C GLU A 671 18.06 -34.99 30.12
N ILE A 672 18.70 -34.77 28.97
CA ILE A 672 20.17 -34.71 28.86
C ILE A 672 20.71 -33.53 29.68
N ALA A 673 20.10 -32.35 29.54
CA ALA A 673 20.49 -31.17 30.31
C ALA A 673 20.29 -31.37 31.83
N GLN A 674 19.20 -32.03 32.25
CA GLN A 674 18.96 -32.36 33.65
C GLN A 674 19.98 -33.36 34.21
N LYS A 675 20.34 -34.40 33.44
CA LYS A 675 21.39 -35.37 33.83
C LYS A 675 22.77 -34.71 33.92
N PHE A 676 23.08 -33.80 33.00
CA PHE A 676 24.27 -32.95 33.06
C PHE A 676 24.30 -32.13 34.36
N ILE A 677 23.21 -31.43 34.71
CA ILE A 677 23.11 -30.65 35.96
C ILE A 677 23.32 -31.53 37.19
N GLN A 678 22.73 -32.73 37.23
CA GLN A 678 22.91 -33.67 38.35
C GLN A 678 24.38 -34.10 38.48
N SER A 679 25.03 -34.46 37.36
CA SER A 679 26.44 -34.82 37.32
C SER A 679 27.34 -33.66 37.79
N LEU A 680 27.04 -32.44 37.33
CA LEU A 680 27.79 -31.24 37.70
C LEU A 680 27.62 -30.94 39.20
N ASN A 681 26.42 -31.00 39.75
CA ASN A 681 26.16 -30.81 41.18
C ASN A 681 26.87 -31.85 42.05
N GLN A 682 27.01 -33.11 41.59
CA GLN A 682 27.79 -34.12 42.30
C GLN A 682 29.28 -33.74 42.34
N SER A 683 29.82 -33.24 41.22
CA SER A 683 31.21 -32.79 41.13
C SER A 683 31.51 -31.52 41.93
N LEU A 684 30.53 -30.63 42.11
CA LEU A 684 30.67 -29.38 42.88
C LEU A 684 30.60 -29.60 44.41
N ASN A 685 30.05 -30.73 44.86
CA ASN A 685 29.95 -31.11 46.27
C ASN A 685 31.03 -32.12 46.72
N ALA A 686 31.89 -32.56 45.79
CA ALA A 686 33.07 -33.38 46.05
C ALA A 686 34.28 -32.48 46.29
#